data_AF-A0A7W9DY94-F1
#
_entry.id   AF-A0A7W9DY94-F1
#
_cell.length_a   1.000
_cell.length_b   1.000
_cell.length_c   1.000
_cell.angle_alpha   90.00
_cell.angle_beta   90.00
_cell.angle_gamma   90.00
#
_symmetry.space_group_name_H-M   'P 1'
#
loop_
_entity.id
_entity.type
_entity.pdbx_description
1 polymer ?
#
loop_
_entity_poly.entity_id
_entity_poly.type
_entity_poly.pdbx_seq_one_letter_code
_entity_poly.pdbx_strand_id
1 'polypeptide(L)'
;MFKLTFKQQVLTGFVISLLFVLISAVTSYISIQLMNEDARWENHTYDVIDVAQEIELKLLNSETSLRGYIITQRAEYLDTYTKNIHQIIPKVKEIQRMTTDNPDQQQRLDSLELYSAQKVKDMEDILQTNTTLGKDSAVKMILTDKGRVFKTSLLRTNHDAIQAEKVLLKIRTDKRINSAIQSTIVVIISSVIIFGLILYLFTFIKRTFDEQKLTEITIRENNNQLEALSEQNKQKNWLLSGASAINESMRGEQEIDELSTHVITELCTYLSASVGALYLFNPKRQTLQLTGGYAYPEKKGKIKEIAIGEGLVGQAALEKRIKQIDEIPANYLKISSGLGNTAPNTIIVLPVLFEEEIIAVIELGLLTTPSEIISTFLNIITESIGVGINSAVARAQLRDLFMQTQQQAEELESQQEELRTTNEELIHKSEELQASEEELRVQQEELRQTNAELEEKANLLEERNMSVNEAREAMSLKAEELEVSSKYKSEFLANMSHELRTPLNSILILARILKENRPENLNDEQLKYAGVIHNAGSDLLTLINDILDLSKIESGKVDLNIEQVRPLEIKQNMESLFTEIAKSKKIAYQITLSPELPERMLTDLSRAEQIIKNLLSNAFKFTPEHGEIKLDISIADQQIKFYSDQLKNTNQQVISFSVKDSGIGIPSDKQKLIFEAFKQADGTTSRKYGGTGLGLSISKELANILGGEIQVRSEPGTGSCFTLYLPVIPDEQISGTPYELKQQQTAPVSIPFIAEAPALNPVNKNRKQTLLIVEDDLIFADVLKDYAIEKGFEPLLAHSGDTGLDMATTKLPDAIILDVMLPVMDGWNILNRLKSNPLTKHIPVHMMSAGEVRGEKALKEGAIGFLKKPIEEDQLDHAFSVLNSGHILYNFQTVLIIEDHELQSLAVKEQLVEKGIEVAQAFTGQEALKMLEDQTFDCIILDLNLPDISGFDLLDRIKTQDRFTHIPVIINTAMELDQDKIAHIMKYSEAMVLKSNKSNDRLIDEVSLFMNKLKKQDNFQTVKGTSKTKTVSTIEKALKGKTILITDDDMRNIFALSSALQVYDINIVIANNGREALEKLEETETIDLVLMDIMMPEMDGYEAMQTIREQKKYKKLPIIALTAKAMKNDREKCIEAGANDYIAKPVDIDQLLSMLRVWLS
;
A
#
# COMPACT_ATOMS: atom_id res chain seq x y z
N MET A 1 44.85 -13.40 5.43
CA MET A 1 43.82 -12.34 5.31
C MET A 1 42.60 -12.78 6.12
N PHE A 2 41.95 -11.87 6.86
CA PHE A 2 40.64 -12.15 7.43
C PHE A 2 39.59 -12.12 6.31
N LYS A 3 38.85 -13.22 6.11
CA LYS A 3 37.67 -13.22 5.23
C LYS A 3 36.53 -12.51 5.97
N LEU A 4 36.31 -11.23 5.67
CA LEU A 4 35.11 -10.51 6.10
C LEU A 4 33.88 -11.22 5.51
N THR A 5 32.84 -11.40 6.32
CA THR A 5 31.53 -11.90 5.86
C THR A 5 30.88 -10.93 4.87
N PHE A 6 29.96 -11.38 4.02
CA PHE A 6 29.25 -10.51 3.07
C PHE A 6 28.63 -9.28 3.77
N LYS A 7 27.95 -9.47 4.91
CA LYS A 7 27.40 -8.38 5.73
C LYS A 7 28.45 -7.38 6.19
N GLN A 8 29.65 -7.83 6.55
CA GLN A 8 30.76 -6.94 6.91
C GLN A 8 31.34 -6.20 5.69
N GLN A 9 31.48 -6.86 4.54
CA GLN A 9 31.98 -6.22 3.32
C GLN A 9 31.04 -5.09 2.86
N VAL A 10 29.73 -5.37 2.82
CA VAL A 10 28.68 -4.38 2.48
C VAL A 10 28.69 -3.24 3.50
N LEU A 11 28.73 -3.54 4.80
CA LEU A 11 28.79 -2.52 5.86
C LEU A 11 30.04 -1.63 5.74
N THR A 12 31.22 -2.20 5.44
CA THR A 12 32.45 -1.43 5.22
C THR A 12 32.31 -0.48 4.04
N GLY A 13 31.73 -0.94 2.92
CA GLY A 13 31.45 -0.09 1.76
C GLY A 13 30.51 1.07 2.09
N PHE A 14 29.40 0.81 2.79
CA PHE A 14 28.47 1.85 3.25
C PHE A 14 29.14 2.88 4.18
N VAL A 15 29.97 2.44 5.13
CA VAL A 15 30.70 3.35 6.05
C VAL A 15 31.68 4.25 5.28
N ILE A 16 32.37 3.73 4.27
CA ILE A 16 33.26 4.52 3.41
C ILE A 16 32.45 5.55 2.61
N SER A 17 31.34 5.15 1.98
CA SER A 17 30.46 6.04 1.23
C SER A 17 29.89 7.17 2.10
N LEU A 18 29.44 6.84 3.32
CA LEU A 18 28.90 7.82 4.28
C LEU A 18 29.97 8.86 4.71
N LEU A 19 31.22 8.43 4.89
CA LEU A 19 32.34 9.31 5.22
C LEU A 19 32.66 10.28 4.07
N PHE A 20 32.58 9.84 2.81
CA PHE A 20 32.69 10.72 1.64
C PHE A 20 31.54 11.74 1.55
N VAL A 21 30.31 11.32 1.81
CA VAL A 21 29.14 12.22 1.86
C VAL A 21 29.30 13.28 2.97
N LEU A 22 29.81 12.90 4.14
CA LEU A 22 30.07 13.84 5.24
C LEU A 22 31.13 14.90 4.87
N ILE A 23 32.24 14.50 4.24
CA ILE A 23 33.28 15.43 3.76
C ILE A 23 32.72 16.36 2.67
N SER A 24 31.88 15.84 1.77
CA SER A 24 31.18 16.64 0.76
C SER A 24 30.27 17.69 1.39
N ALA A 25 29.47 17.30 2.40
CA ALA A 25 28.56 18.21 3.09
C ALA A 25 29.32 19.34 3.82
N VAL A 26 30.39 19.01 4.53
CA VAL A 26 31.22 20.00 5.25
C VAL A 26 31.91 20.98 4.29
N THR A 27 32.49 20.48 3.19
CA THR A 27 33.16 21.34 2.21
C THR A 27 32.17 22.23 1.46
N SER A 28 31.02 21.70 1.04
CA SER A 28 29.93 22.47 0.44
C SER A 28 29.39 23.56 1.38
N TYR A 29 29.16 23.24 2.66
CA TYR A 29 28.73 24.21 3.67
C TYR A 29 29.71 25.38 3.83
N ILE A 30 31.01 25.10 3.87
CA ILE A 30 32.06 26.14 3.95
C ILE A 30 32.05 27.02 2.70
N SER A 31 31.94 26.45 1.50
CA SER A 31 31.85 27.21 0.25
C SER A 31 30.59 28.11 0.19
N ILE A 32 29.45 27.63 0.66
CA ILE A 32 28.20 28.40 0.73
C ILE A 32 28.33 29.56 1.73
N GLN A 33 28.94 29.35 2.90
CA GLN A 33 29.17 30.42 3.88
C GLN A 33 30.07 31.53 3.33
N LEU A 34 31.15 31.18 2.61
CA LEU A 34 32.03 32.14 1.94
C LEU A 34 31.29 32.94 0.85
N MET A 35 30.48 32.26 0.02
CA MET A 35 29.65 32.93 -0.99
C MET A 35 28.63 33.90 -0.36
N ASN A 36 28.02 33.52 0.77
CA ASN A 36 27.09 34.37 1.52
C ASN A 36 27.78 35.54 2.23
N GLU A 37 29.07 35.44 2.57
CA GLU A 37 29.86 36.57 3.06
C GLU A 37 30.21 37.55 1.93
N ASP A 38 30.68 37.06 0.78
CA ASP A 38 30.97 37.89 -0.39
C ASP A 38 29.73 38.66 -0.89
N ALA A 39 28.57 37.99 -0.93
CA ALA A 39 27.30 38.64 -1.31
C ALA A 39 26.83 39.70 -0.29
N ARG A 40 27.14 39.55 1.01
CA ARG A 40 26.84 40.57 2.02
C ARG A 40 27.73 41.81 1.84
N TRP A 41 29.01 41.63 1.52
CA TRP A 41 29.92 42.73 1.21
C TRP A 41 29.58 43.45 -0.10
N GLU A 42 29.09 42.72 -1.11
CA GLU A 42 28.57 43.29 -2.37
C GLU A 42 27.33 44.19 -2.10
N ASN A 43 26.32 43.66 -1.40
CA ASN A 43 25.13 44.43 -1.01
C ASN A 43 25.46 45.66 -0.15
N HIS A 44 26.37 45.53 0.80
CA HIS A 44 26.82 46.64 1.64
C HIS A 44 27.40 47.81 0.82
N THR A 45 28.14 47.54 -0.25
CA THR A 45 28.63 48.61 -1.14
C THR A 45 27.50 49.26 -1.94
N TYR A 46 26.43 48.54 -2.31
CA TYR A 46 25.22 49.17 -2.87
C TYR A 46 24.56 50.11 -1.85
N ASP A 47 24.38 49.68 -0.60
CA ASP A 47 23.80 50.52 0.46
C ASP A 47 24.61 51.83 0.65
N VAL A 48 25.94 51.75 0.69
CA VAL A 48 26.84 52.92 0.78
C VAL A 48 26.65 53.87 -0.41
N ILE A 49 26.58 53.33 -1.64
CA ILE A 49 26.39 54.10 -2.88
C ILE A 49 25.02 54.80 -2.91
N ASP A 50 23.96 54.17 -2.42
CA ASP A 50 22.61 54.73 -2.42
C ASP A 50 22.44 55.80 -1.35
N VAL A 51 23.00 55.64 -0.14
CA VAL A 51 23.01 56.70 0.87
C VAL A 51 23.82 57.92 0.40
N ALA A 52 24.93 57.72 -0.34
CA ALA A 52 25.71 58.81 -0.93
C ALA A 52 24.92 59.59 -2.00
N GLN A 53 24.11 58.91 -2.81
CA GLN A 53 23.19 59.56 -3.75
C GLN A 53 22.03 60.25 -3.02
N GLU A 54 21.53 59.70 -1.92
CA GLU A 54 20.47 60.31 -1.11
C GLU A 54 20.89 61.67 -0.53
N ILE A 55 22.15 61.81 -0.09
CA ILE A 55 22.73 63.07 0.40
C ILE A 55 22.68 64.15 -0.70
N GLU A 56 23.16 63.81 -1.90
CA GLU A 56 23.18 64.73 -3.04
C GLU A 56 21.77 65.13 -3.47
N LEU A 57 20.84 64.17 -3.55
CA LEU A 57 19.44 64.43 -3.88
C LEU A 57 18.75 65.32 -2.84
N LYS A 58 18.93 65.04 -1.53
CA LYS A 58 18.40 65.88 -0.45
C LYS A 58 18.96 67.30 -0.51
N LEU A 59 20.26 67.46 -0.74
CA LEU A 59 20.93 68.76 -0.83
C LEU A 59 20.41 69.59 -2.02
N LEU A 60 20.37 68.99 -3.23
CA LEU A 60 19.91 69.64 -4.45
C LEU A 60 18.44 70.05 -4.35
N ASN A 61 17.60 69.19 -3.79
CA ASN A 61 16.18 69.50 -3.54
C ASN A 61 16.01 70.58 -2.46
N SER A 62 16.84 70.58 -1.41
CA SER A 62 16.83 71.63 -0.37
C SER A 62 17.20 72.99 -0.93
N GLU A 63 18.27 73.07 -1.74
CA GLU A 63 18.68 74.34 -2.36
C GLU A 63 17.63 74.84 -3.38
N THR A 64 17.04 73.93 -4.16
CA THR A 64 16.00 74.28 -5.15
C THR A 64 14.72 74.77 -4.47
N SER A 65 14.30 74.09 -3.40
CA SER A 65 13.19 74.48 -2.52
C SER A 65 13.42 75.85 -1.90
N LEU A 66 14.57 76.09 -1.27
CA LEU A 66 14.92 77.39 -0.70
C LEU A 66 14.94 78.50 -1.76
N ARG A 67 15.57 78.28 -2.93
CA ARG A 67 15.57 79.28 -4.02
C ARG A 67 14.14 79.58 -4.51
N GLY A 68 13.29 78.56 -4.63
CA GLY A 68 11.88 78.72 -4.97
C GLY A 68 11.13 79.57 -3.96
N TYR A 69 11.36 79.35 -2.66
CA TYR A 69 10.80 80.16 -1.58
C TYR A 69 11.28 81.62 -1.63
N ILE A 70 12.59 81.88 -1.77
CA ILE A 70 13.13 83.25 -1.84
C ILE A 70 12.59 84.02 -3.06
N ILE A 71 12.39 83.35 -4.20
CA ILE A 71 11.83 83.96 -5.41
C ILE A 71 10.33 84.25 -5.24
N THR A 72 9.53 83.27 -4.81
CA THR A 72 8.05 83.35 -4.80
C THR A 72 7.44 83.93 -3.52
N GLN A 73 8.17 83.85 -2.40
CA GLN A 73 7.71 84.12 -1.02
C GLN A 73 6.44 83.34 -0.62
N ARG A 74 6.20 82.17 -1.24
CA ARG A 74 5.11 81.24 -0.86
C ARG A 74 5.65 80.08 -0.03
N ALA A 75 5.11 79.87 1.17
CA ALA A 75 5.58 78.87 2.14
C ALA A 75 5.64 77.44 1.57
N GLU A 76 4.71 77.06 0.69
CA GLU A 76 4.65 75.77 -0.04
C GLU A 76 6.00 75.35 -0.65
N TYR A 77 6.81 76.31 -1.12
CA TYR A 77 8.12 76.01 -1.71
C TYR A 77 9.20 75.67 -0.69
N LEU A 78 8.98 75.83 0.62
CA LEU A 78 9.94 75.61 1.70
C LEU A 78 9.79 74.22 2.39
N ASP A 79 8.70 73.50 2.13
CA ASP A 79 8.40 72.21 2.79
C ASP A 79 9.49 71.16 2.54
N THR A 80 9.98 71.08 1.29
CA THR A 80 11.03 70.13 0.89
C THR A 80 12.39 70.46 1.55
N TYR A 81 12.75 71.74 1.65
CA TYR A 81 13.92 72.20 2.40
C TYR A 81 13.80 71.81 3.88
N THR A 82 12.68 72.17 4.52
CA THR A 82 12.47 71.94 5.96
C THR A 82 12.53 70.45 6.31
N LYS A 83 11.98 69.58 5.45
CA LYS A 83 12.05 68.12 5.61
C LYS A 83 13.46 67.54 5.44
N ASN A 84 14.23 68.05 4.47
CA ASN A 84 15.51 67.45 4.08
C ASN A 84 16.72 68.02 4.84
N ILE A 85 16.71 69.31 5.21
CA ILE A 85 17.89 70.03 5.72
C ILE A 85 18.49 69.36 6.97
N HIS A 86 17.65 68.96 7.91
CA HIS A 86 18.05 68.29 9.16
C HIS A 86 18.50 66.83 8.96
N GLN A 87 18.28 66.23 7.78
CA GLN A 87 18.66 64.85 7.47
C GLN A 87 20.03 64.72 6.79
N ILE A 88 20.57 65.80 6.21
CA ILE A 88 21.80 65.76 5.41
C ILE A 88 23.02 65.39 6.27
N ILE A 89 23.23 66.05 7.41
CA ILE A 89 24.39 65.76 8.28
C ILE A 89 24.30 64.38 8.96
N PRO A 90 23.14 63.94 9.49
CA PRO A 90 22.96 62.55 9.94
C PRO A 90 23.26 61.51 8.85
N LYS A 91 22.91 61.78 7.59
CA LYS A 91 23.19 60.88 6.47
C LYS A 91 24.68 60.80 6.12
N VAL A 92 25.45 61.90 6.19
CA VAL A 92 26.92 61.83 6.06
C VAL A 92 27.52 60.95 7.16
N LYS A 93 27.04 61.11 8.41
CA LYS A 93 27.49 60.30 9.56
C LYS A 93 27.09 58.82 9.48
N GLU A 94 25.96 58.54 8.82
CA GLU A 94 25.56 57.16 8.52
C GLU A 94 26.58 56.48 7.61
N ILE A 95 27.04 57.15 6.54
CA ILE A 95 28.09 56.61 5.66
C ILE A 95 29.44 56.48 6.39
N GLN A 96 29.88 57.51 7.14
CA GLN A 96 31.12 57.42 7.94
C GLN A 96 31.10 56.18 8.87
N ARG A 97 29.95 55.84 9.46
CA ARG A 97 29.77 54.64 10.28
C ARG A 97 29.74 53.33 9.45
N MET A 98 29.23 53.37 8.22
CA MET A 98 29.18 52.19 7.34
C MET A 98 30.58 51.81 6.82
N THR A 99 31.34 52.78 6.32
CA THR A 99 32.63 52.54 5.62
C THR A 99 33.83 52.51 6.58
N THR A 100 33.66 52.07 7.83
CA THR A 100 34.78 52.02 8.81
C THR A 100 35.85 50.98 8.47
N ASP A 101 35.58 50.10 7.49
CA ASP A 101 36.53 49.17 6.88
C ASP A 101 37.54 49.86 5.94
N ASN A 102 37.26 51.10 5.49
CA ASN A 102 37.98 51.75 4.41
C ASN A 102 38.55 53.15 4.82
N PRO A 103 39.82 53.23 5.27
CA PRO A 103 40.45 54.49 5.71
C PRO A 103 40.52 55.58 4.64
N ASP A 104 40.77 55.22 3.38
CA ASP A 104 40.83 56.18 2.26
C ASP A 104 39.45 56.79 1.94
N GLN A 105 38.37 56.07 2.27
CA GLN A 105 37.01 56.56 2.15
C GLN A 105 36.61 57.45 3.33
N GLN A 106 37.03 57.13 4.56
CA GLN A 106 36.83 58.01 5.72
C GLN A 106 37.36 59.43 5.46
N GLN A 107 38.59 59.56 4.93
CA GLN A 107 39.18 60.87 4.62
C GLN A 107 38.36 61.69 3.60
N ARG A 108 37.67 61.01 2.67
CA ARG A 108 36.76 61.65 1.69
C ARG A 108 35.46 62.07 2.37
N LEU A 109 34.94 61.25 3.26
CA LEU A 109 33.69 61.52 3.99
C LEU A 109 33.85 62.63 5.05
N ASP A 110 35.01 62.76 5.68
CA ASP A 110 35.31 63.91 6.56
C ASP A 110 35.33 65.23 5.77
N SER A 111 35.87 65.19 4.55
CA SER A 111 35.81 66.31 3.61
C SER A 111 34.37 66.60 3.17
N LEU A 112 33.56 65.55 2.96
CA LEU A 112 32.13 65.66 2.63
C LEU A 112 31.33 66.26 3.79
N GLU A 113 31.61 65.87 5.04
CA GLU A 113 30.96 66.43 6.24
C GLU A 113 31.26 67.92 6.36
N LEU A 114 32.53 68.32 6.20
CA LEU A 114 32.94 69.72 6.24
C LEU A 114 32.20 70.57 5.20
N TYR A 115 32.17 70.15 3.93
CA TYR A 115 31.46 70.92 2.89
C TYR A 115 29.94 70.86 3.06
N SER A 116 29.38 69.76 3.57
CA SER A 116 27.96 69.63 3.87
C SER A 116 27.54 70.56 5.00
N ALA A 117 28.28 70.60 6.11
CA ALA A 117 28.00 71.51 7.23
C ALA A 117 28.08 72.99 6.80
N GLN A 118 29.09 73.36 6.00
CA GLN A 118 29.19 74.72 5.46
C GLN A 118 28.06 75.06 4.49
N LYS A 119 27.59 74.10 3.67
CA LYS A 119 26.49 74.34 2.72
C LYS A 119 25.10 74.32 3.37
N VAL A 120 24.88 73.51 4.41
CA VAL A 120 23.68 73.57 5.25
C VAL A 120 23.60 74.95 5.90
N LYS A 121 24.68 75.40 6.54
CA LYS A 121 24.73 76.73 7.17
C LYS A 121 24.57 77.89 6.18
N ASP A 122 25.18 77.81 4.99
CA ASP A 122 24.97 78.79 3.90
C ASP A 122 23.48 78.97 3.56
N MET A 123 22.70 77.87 3.55
CA MET A 123 21.27 77.91 3.29
C MET A 123 20.45 78.42 4.50
N GLU A 124 20.86 78.11 5.73
CA GLU A 124 20.27 78.65 6.96
C GLU A 124 20.49 80.17 7.08
N ASP A 125 21.73 80.64 6.85
CA ASP A 125 22.10 82.07 6.84
C ASP A 125 21.23 82.85 5.81
N ILE A 126 20.99 82.28 4.62
CA ILE A 126 20.14 82.86 3.56
C ILE A 126 18.68 82.95 4.02
N LEU A 127 18.14 81.91 4.65
CA LEU A 127 16.75 81.89 5.13
C LEU A 127 16.54 82.88 6.27
N GLN A 128 17.49 82.97 7.22
CA GLN A 128 17.49 83.96 8.30
C GLN A 128 17.63 85.39 7.76
N THR A 129 18.43 85.59 6.71
CA THR A 129 18.55 86.90 6.04
C THR A 129 17.23 87.32 5.39
N ASN A 130 16.47 86.39 4.78
CA ASN A 130 15.17 86.70 4.19
C ASN A 130 14.13 87.13 5.22
N THR A 131 14.12 86.49 6.40
CA THR A 131 13.15 86.79 7.48
C THR A 131 13.51 88.04 8.30
N THR A 132 14.79 88.42 8.37
CA THR A 132 15.26 89.57 9.18
C THR A 132 15.57 90.83 8.38
N LEU A 133 16.09 90.70 7.15
CA LEU A 133 16.55 91.80 6.29
C LEU A 133 15.86 91.83 4.92
N GLY A 134 14.82 91.00 4.73
CA GLY A 134 13.99 90.97 3.53
C GLY A 134 14.61 90.28 2.31
N LYS A 135 13.76 90.09 1.30
CA LYS A 135 14.07 89.34 0.07
C LYS A 135 15.31 89.84 -0.65
N ASP A 136 15.47 91.14 -0.83
CA ASP A 136 16.57 91.69 -1.65
C ASP A 136 17.95 91.45 -1.01
N SER A 137 18.01 91.43 0.32
CA SER A 137 19.20 91.05 1.09
C SER A 137 19.56 89.58 0.89
N ALA A 138 18.56 88.69 0.92
CA ALA A 138 18.75 87.26 0.70
C ALA A 138 19.11 86.93 -0.76
N VAL A 139 18.50 87.60 -1.74
CA VAL A 139 18.85 87.50 -3.16
C VAL A 139 20.29 87.98 -3.38
N LYS A 140 20.70 89.10 -2.77
CA LYS A 140 22.08 89.59 -2.84
C LYS A 140 23.07 88.58 -2.22
N MET A 141 22.69 87.88 -1.16
CA MET A 141 23.51 86.81 -0.57
C MET A 141 23.63 85.59 -1.50
N ILE A 142 22.53 85.13 -2.12
CA ILE A 142 22.54 84.06 -3.13
C ILE A 142 23.43 84.42 -4.34
N LEU A 143 23.52 85.71 -4.69
CA LEU A 143 24.39 86.23 -5.75
C LEU A 143 25.86 86.36 -5.33
N THR A 144 26.22 86.12 -4.06
CA THR A 144 27.62 85.90 -3.68
C THR A 144 27.98 84.43 -3.90
N ASP A 145 28.95 84.14 -4.77
CA ASP A 145 29.34 82.77 -5.17
C ASP A 145 29.83 81.86 -4.01
N LYS A 146 29.91 82.35 -2.76
CA LYS A 146 30.23 81.58 -1.53
C LYS A 146 29.47 80.25 -1.49
N GLY A 147 28.14 80.30 -1.64
CA GLY A 147 27.27 79.12 -1.60
C GLY A 147 27.42 78.16 -2.78
N ARG A 148 28.03 78.62 -3.89
CA ARG A 148 28.35 77.79 -5.07
C ARG A 148 29.67 77.06 -4.88
N VAL A 149 30.66 77.67 -4.21
CA VAL A 149 31.96 77.02 -3.92
C VAL A 149 31.72 75.78 -3.06
N PHE A 150 31.01 75.91 -1.93
CA PHE A 150 30.73 74.75 -1.06
C PHE A 150 29.94 73.65 -1.78
N LYS A 151 28.92 74.02 -2.58
CA LYS A 151 28.19 73.06 -3.42
C LYS A 151 29.12 72.32 -4.39
N THR A 152 30.01 73.04 -5.07
CA THR A 152 30.90 72.44 -6.08
C THR A 152 31.91 71.49 -5.45
N SER A 153 32.49 71.86 -4.30
CA SER A 153 33.38 70.97 -3.54
C SER A 153 32.63 69.74 -3.01
N LEU A 154 31.45 69.92 -2.43
CA LEU A 154 30.61 68.83 -1.90
C LEU A 154 30.25 67.81 -2.98
N LEU A 155 29.66 68.26 -4.10
CA LEU A 155 29.28 67.38 -5.20
C LEU A 155 30.48 66.64 -5.79
N ARG A 156 31.64 67.32 -5.90
CA ARG A 156 32.88 66.67 -6.33
C ARG A 156 33.34 65.59 -5.34
N THR A 157 33.41 65.89 -4.05
CA THR A 157 33.83 64.92 -3.03
C THR A 157 32.86 63.74 -2.93
N ASN A 158 31.54 63.97 -3.06
CA ASN A 158 30.53 62.93 -3.12
C ASN A 158 30.73 62.03 -4.34
N HIS A 159 30.95 62.62 -5.52
CA HIS A 159 31.25 61.88 -6.74
C HIS A 159 32.54 61.07 -6.63
N ASP A 160 33.62 61.67 -6.12
CA ASP A 160 34.93 61.02 -5.93
C ASP A 160 34.83 59.85 -4.91
N ALA A 161 33.90 59.90 -3.94
CA ALA A 161 33.60 58.80 -3.02
C ALA A 161 32.74 57.69 -3.67
N ILE A 162 31.70 58.06 -4.43
CA ILE A 162 30.85 57.12 -5.18
C ILE A 162 31.65 56.36 -6.26
N GLN A 163 32.63 57.01 -6.90
CA GLN A 163 33.50 56.33 -7.87
C GLN A 163 34.46 55.34 -7.19
N ALA A 164 34.95 55.65 -5.98
CA ALA A 164 35.75 54.71 -5.19
C ALA A 164 34.93 53.45 -4.83
N GLU A 165 33.68 53.62 -4.38
CA GLU A 165 32.78 52.49 -4.14
C GLU A 165 32.44 51.71 -5.41
N LYS A 166 32.26 52.36 -6.57
CA LYS A 166 32.00 51.63 -7.83
C LYS A 166 33.17 50.78 -8.29
N VAL A 167 34.41 51.17 -7.98
CA VAL A 167 35.60 50.34 -8.20
C VAL A 167 35.65 49.18 -7.19
N LEU A 168 35.37 49.44 -5.90
CA LEU A 168 35.33 48.41 -4.86
C LEU A 168 34.20 47.39 -5.10
N LEU A 169 33.03 47.86 -5.56
CA LEU A 169 31.89 47.04 -5.95
C LEU A 169 32.30 46.03 -7.02
N LYS A 170 32.95 46.48 -8.10
CA LYS A 170 33.41 45.59 -9.15
C LYS A 170 34.33 44.49 -8.60
N ILE A 171 35.27 44.83 -7.70
CA ILE A 171 36.17 43.86 -7.08
C ILE A 171 35.38 42.86 -6.20
N ARG A 172 34.36 43.32 -5.46
CA ARG A 172 33.48 42.49 -4.63
C ARG A 172 32.59 41.57 -5.50
N THR A 173 32.01 42.07 -6.60
CA THR A 173 31.25 41.30 -7.61
C THR A 173 32.13 40.25 -8.31
N ASP A 174 33.31 40.63 -8.81
CA ASP A 174 34.26 39.71 -9.44
C ASP A 174 34.68 38.60 -8.46
N LYS A 175 34.90 38.92 -7.18
CA LYS A 175 35.17 37.92 -6.12
C LYS A 175 33.96 37.00 -5.91
N ARG A 176 32.76 37.55 -5.73
CA ARG A 176 31.50 36.81 -5.53
C ARG A 176 31.21 35.83 -6.67
N ILE A 177 31.47 36.23 -7.91
CA ILE A 177 31.35 35.36 -9.10
C ILE A 177 32.35 34.20 -9.03
N ASN A 178 33.62 34.47 -8.71
CA ASN A 178 34.63 33.43 -8.56
C ASN A 178 34.31 32.45 -7.42
N SER A 179 33.85 32.94 -6.27
CA SER A 179 33.41 32.12 -5.13
C SER A 179 32.21 31.22 -5.50
N ALA A 180 31.25 31.74 -6.26
CA ALA A 180 30.11 30.95 -6.76
C ALA A 180 30.55 29.85 -7.76
N ILE A 181 31.49 30.17 -8.68
CA ILE A 181 32.05 29.18 -9.61
C ILE A 181 32.80 28.08 -8.85
N GLN A 182 33.64 28.43 -7.86
CA GLN A 182 34.36 27.45 -7.03
C GLN A 182 33.40 26.57 -6.23
N SER A 183 32.37 27.14 -5.61
CA SER A 183 31.33 26.37 -4.90
C SER A 183 30.60 25.41 -5.83
N THR A 184 30.30 25.83 -7.06
CA THR A 184 29.65 24.99 -8.08
C THR A 184 30.54 23.82 -8.49
N ILE A 185 31.83 24.06 -8.71
CA ILE A 185 32.82 23.03 -9.05
C ILE A 185 32.97 22.00 -7.91
N VAL A 186 33.02 22.44 -6.65
CA VAL A 186 33.08 21.54 -5.48
C VAL A 186 31.86 20.63 -5.41
N VAL A 187 30.65 21.16 -5.63
CA VAL A 187 29.40 20.37 -5.62
C VAL A 187 29.34 19.37 -6.79
N ILE A 188 29.77 19.76 -7.99
CA ILE A 188 29.80 18.86 -9.16
C ILE A 188 30.80 17.72 -8.95
N ILE A 189 32.04 18.02 -8.56
CA ILE A 189 33.10 17.01 -8.38
C ILE A 189 32.71 16.00 -7.28
N SER A 190 32.19 16.48 -6.16
CA SER A 190 31.75 15.61 -5.06
C SER A 190 30.57 14.72 -5.44
N SER A 191 29.60 15.26 -6.19
CA SER A 191 28.46 14.49 -6.71
C SER A 191 28.91 13.37 -7.66
N VAL A 192 29.87 13.62 -8.55
CA VAL A 192 30.44 12.60 -9.45
C VAL A 192 31.18 11.51 -8.67
N ILE A 193 31.94 11.86 -7.62
CA ILE A 193 32.63 10.90 -6.75
C ILE A 193 31.63 10.01 -5.99
N ILE A 194 30.58 10.60 -5.42
CA ILE A 194 29.52 9.89 -4.69
C ILE A 194 28.77 8.94 -5.64
N PHE A 195 28.40 9.40 -6.84
CA PHE A 195 27.74 8.56 -7.85
C PHE A 195 28.61 7.38 -8.28
N GLY A 196 29.91 7.61 -8.54
CA GLY A 196 30.87 6.55 -8.87
C GLY A 196 31.02 5.51 -7.75
N LEU A 197 31.06 5.94 -6.48
CA LEU A 197 31.08 5.05 -5.32
C LEU A 197 29.80 4.21 -5.20
N ILE A 198 28.62 4.81 -5.43
CA ILE A 198 27.33 4.10 -5.41
C ILE A 198 27.26 3.05 -6.52
N LEU A 199 27.67 3.41 -7.75
CA LEU A 199 27.65 2.50 -8.91
C LEU A 199 28.64 1.33 -8.72
N TYR A 200 29.82 1.59 -8.15
CA TYR A 200 30.77 0.56 -7.72
C TYR A 200 30.17 -0.36 -6.64
N LEU A 201 29.55 0.19 -5.59
CA LEU A 201 28.94 -0.59 -4.52
C LEU A 201 27.80 -1.47 -5.06
N PHE A 202 26.96 -0.93 -5.94
CA PHE A 202 25.86 -1.65 -6.57
C PHE A 202 26.33 -2.80 -7.47
N THR A 203 27.33 -2.56 -8.34
CA THR A 203 27.90 -3.61 -9.20
C THR A 203 28.62 -4.69 -8.40
N PHE A 204 29.30 -4.33 -7.30
CA PHE A 204 29.87 -5.28 -6.36
C PHE A 204 28.79 -6.15 -5.67
N ILE A 205 27.77 -5.52 -5.09
CA ILE A 205 26.66 -6.23 -4.42
C ILE A 205 25.93 -7.17 -5.38
N LYS A 206 25.57 -6.69 -6.58
CA LYS A 206 24.90 -7.50 -7.59
C LYS A 206 25.74 -8.73 -7.96
N ARG A 207 27.01 -8.53 -8.28
CA ARG A 207 27.92 -9.63 -8.63
C ARG A 207 27.99 -10.69 -7.53
N THR A 208 28.17 -10.31 -6.27
CA THR A 208 28.26 -11.28 -5.17
C THR A 208 26.92 -11.97 -4.89
N PHE A 209 25.78 -11.32 -5.17
CA PHE A 209 24.46 -11.95 -5.10
C PHE A 209 24.26 -12.98 -6.23
N ASP A 210 24.64 -12.65 -7.47
CA ASP A 210 24.58 -13.56 -8.61
C ASP A 210 25.50 -14.79 -8.40
N GLU A 211 26.71 -14.60 -7.85
CA GLU A 211 27.63 -15.67 -7.43
C GLU A 211 27.03 -16.58 -6.33
N GLN A 212 26.29 -16.02 -5.36
CA GLN A 212 25.59 -16.80 -4.33
C GLN A 212 24.42 -17.62 -4.93
N LYS A 213 23.60 -17.00 -5.79
CA LYS A 213 22.45 -17.66 -6.41
C LYS A 213 22.86 -18.83 -7.31
N LEU A 214 23.97 -18.70 -8.05
CA LEU A 214 24.54 -19.82 -8.82
C LEU A 214 24.94 -20.97 -7.89
N THR A 215 25.60 -20.65 -6.77
CA THR A 215 26.04 -21.64 -5.77
C THR A 215 24.87 -22.40 -5.15
N GLU A 216 23.76 -21.72 -4.85
CA GLU A 216 22.54 -22.34 -4.32
C GLU A 216 21.92 -23.36 -5.31
N ILE A 217 21.85 -23.01 -6.59
CA ILE A 217 21.35 -23.89 -7.65
C ILE A 217 22.23 -25.15 -7.74
N THR A 218 23.56 -24.99 -7.80
CA THR A 218 24.50 -26.14 -7.85
C THR A 218 24.41 -27.03 -6.62
N ILE A 219 24.18 -26.48 -5.41
CA ILE A 219 23.94 -27.28 -4.20
C ILE A 219 22.65 -28.10 -4.33
N ARG A 220 21.57 -27.50 -4.86
CA ARG A 220 20.30 -28.20 -5.07
C ARG A 220 20.40 -29.33 -6.11
N GLU A 221 21.10 -29.09 -7.22
CA GLU A 221 21.36 -30.11 -8.24
C GLU A 221 22.19 -31.28 -7.68
N ASN A 222 23.27 -30.98 -6.93
CA ASN A 222 24.09 -32.00 -6.27
C ASN A 222 23.29 -32.83 -5.26
N ASN A 223 22.41 -32.21 -4.48
CA ASN A 223 21.55 -32.94 -3.53
C ASN A 223 20.59 -33.92 -4.24
N ASN A 224 19.95 -33.47 -5.33
CA ASN A 224 19.07 -34.34 -6.13
C ASN A 224 19.86 -35.52 -6.75
N GLN A 225 21.08 -35.29 -7.22
CA GLN A 225 21.95 -36.35 -7.74
C GLN A 225 22.37 -37.34 -6.65
N LEU A 226 22.67 -36.86 -5.44
CA LEU A 226 23.01 -37.71 -4.29
C LEU A 226 21.83 -38.60 -3.85
N GLU A 227 20.59 -38.10 -3.93
CA GLU A 227 19.39 -38.87 -3.59
C GLU A 227 19.17 -40.02 -4.59
N ALA A 228 19.19 -39.74 -5.90
CA ALA A 228 19.07 -40.77 -6.94
C ALA A 228 20.21 -41.81 -6.86
N LEU A 229 21.45 -41.36 -6.60
CA LEU A 229 22.60 -42.24 -6.42
C LEU A 229 22.48 -43.08 -5.12
N SER A 230 21.84 -42.55 -4.07
CA SER A 230 21.58 -43.29 -2.83
C SER A 230 20.61 -44.45 -3.06
N GLU A 231 19.54 -44.23 -3.84
CA GLU A 231 18.57 -45.28 -4.17
C GLU A 231 19.17 -46.39 -5.04
N GLN A 232 19.92 -46.03 -6.09
CA GLN A 232 20.65 -47.00 -6.91
C GLN A 232 21.64 -47.83 -6.08
N ASN A 233 22.35 -47.21 -5.13
CA ASN A 233 23.25 -47.93 -4.23
C ASN A 233 22.51 -48.87 -3.27
N LYS A 234 21.31 -48.53 -2.78
CA LYS A 234 20.49 -49.46 -1.97
C LYS A 234 20.12 -50.72 -2.75
N GLN A 235 19.62 -50.55 -3.99
CA GLN A 235 19.26 -51.68 -4.86
C GLN A 235 20.47 -52.56 -5.19
N LYS A 236 21.60 -51.94 -5.56
CA LYS A 236 22.86 -52.64 -5.86
C LYS A 236 23.41 -53.39 -4.64
N ASN A 237 23.37 -52.79 -3.45
CA ASN A 237 23.81 -53.44 -2.22
C ASN A 237 22.94 -54.65 -1.87
N TRP A 238 21.62 -54.58 -2.06
CA TRP A 238 20.74 -55.74 -1.86
C TRP A 238 21.15 -56.91 -2.77
N LEU A 239 21.26 -56.66 -4.09
CA LEU A 239 21.70 -57.66 -5.06
C LEU A 239 23.06 -58.30 -4.70
N LEU A 240 24.05 -57.47 -4.33
CA LEU A 240 25.39 -57.94 -3.97
C LEU A 240 25.41 -58.73 -2.65
N SER A 241 24.64 -58.32 -1.63
CA SER A 241 24.54 -59.07 -0.37
C SER A 241 23.90 -60.44 -0.56
N GLY A 242 22.81 -60.54 -1.34
CA GLY A 242 22.20 -61.82 -1.67
C GLY A 242 23.13 -62.72 -2.48
N ALA A 243 23.82 -62.16 -3.48
CA ALA A 243 24.76 -62.92 -4.30
C ALA A 243 25.96 -63.41 -3.47
N SER A 244 26.39 -62.64 -2.48
CA SER A 244 27.43 -63.06 -1.52
C SER A 244 26.96 -64.20 -0.61
N ALA A 245 25.71 -64.17 -0.12
CA ALA A 245 25.16 -65.23 0.74
C ALA A 245 25.03 -66.57 -0.01
N ILE A 246 24.46 -66.55 -1.21
CA ILE A 246 24.35 -67.74 -2.08
C ILE A 246 25.74 -68.29 -2.41
N ASN A 247 26.69 -67.43 -2.80
CA ASN A 247 28.07 -67.84 -3.05
C ASN A 247 28.80 -68.34 -1.80
N GLU A 248 28.39 -67.94 -0.58
CA GLU A 248 28.95 -68.47 0.66
C GLU A 248 28.44 -69.88 0.97
N SER A 249 27.14 -70.15 0.78
CA SER A 249 26.60 -71.51 0.94
C SER A 249 27.24 -72.55 0.01
N MET A 250 27.80 -72.10 -1.12
CA MET A 250 28.50 -72.93 -2.10
C MET A 250 30.02 -73.07 -1.85
N ARG A 251 30.59 -72.44 -0.81
CA ARG A 251 32.02 -72.58 -0.50
C ARG A 251 32.32 -73.92 0.20
N GLY A 252 33.43 -74.54 -0.19
CA GLY A 252 33.97 -75.77 0.40
C GLY A 252 33.92 -77.01 -0.51
N GLU A 253 34.54 -78.09 -0.06
CA GLU A 253 34.46 -79.41 -0.72
C GLU A 253 33.19 -80.15 -0.27
N GLN A 254 32.04 -79.67 -0.71
CA GLN A 254 30.73 -80.28 -0.45
C GLN A 254 30.40 -81.35 -1.51
N GLU A 255 29.76 -82.44 -1.09
CA GLU A 255 29.18 -83.43 -2.00
C GLU A 255 27.93 -82.88 -2.69
N ILE A 256 27.60 -83.41 -3.89
CA ILE A 256 26.57 -82.82 -4.78
C ILE A 256 25.19 -82.73 -4.10
N ASP A 257 24.80 -83.74 -3.31
CA ASP A 257 23.53 -83.78 -2.56
C ASP A 257 23.46 -82.75 -1.43
N GLU A 258 24.61 -82.45 -0.80
CA GLU A 258 24.74 -81.48 0.30
C GLU A 258 24.69 -80.05 -0.25
N LEU A 259 25.52 -79.78 -1.27
CA LEU A 259 25.52 -78.52 -2.04
C LEU A 259 24.12 -78.20 -2.58
N SER A 260 23.43 -79.18 -3.17
CA SER A 260 22.06 -79.03 -3.67
C SER A 260 21.06 -78.63 -2.58
N THR A 261 21.28 -79.09 -1.35
CA THR A 261 20.39 -78.85 -0.20
C THR A 261 20.67 -77.49 0.45
N HIS A 262 21.94 -77.08 0.53
CA HIS A 262 22.31 -75.75 1.03
C HIS A 262 21.86 -74.64 0.08
N VAL A 263 22.12 -74.76 -1.23
CA VAL A 263 21.74 -73.75 -2.24
C VAL A 263 20.23 -73.47 -2.21
N ILE A 264 19.39 -74.50 -2.25
CA ILE A 264 17.92 -74.29 -2.26
C ILE A 264 17.40 -73.72 -0.93
N THR A 265 18.05 -74.04 0.19
CA THR A 265 17.69 -73.52 1.52
C THR A 265 18.01 -72.04 1.67
N GLU A 266 19.22 -71.62 1.29
CA GLU A 266 19.63 -70.21 1.36
C GLU A 266 18.82 -69.36 0.37
N LEU A 267 18.59 -69.87 -0.85
CA LEU A 267 17.80 -69.19 -1.88
C LEU A 267 16.33 -69.00 -1.45
N CYS A 268 15.70 -70.02 -0.87
CA CYS A 268 14.35 -69.88 -0.33
C CYS A 268 14.30 -68.89 0.84
N THR A 269 15.29 -68.94 1.73
CA THR A 269 15.38 -68.04 2.90
C THR A 269 15.55 -66.58 2.47
N TYR A 270 16.47 -66.30 1.55
CA TYR A 270 16.77 -64.94 1.08
C TYR A 270 15.60 -64.33 0.29
N LEU A 271 14.90 -65.13 -0.53
CA LEU A 271 13.73 -64.67 -1.30
C LEU A 271 12.40 -64.78 -0.55
N SER A 272 12.39 -65.25 0.70
CA SER A 272 11.16 -65.59 1.45
C SER A 272 10.22 -66.56 0.68
N ALA A 273 10.79 -67.42 -0.18
CA ALA A 273 10.04 -68.47 -0.86
C ALA A 273 9.65 -69.55 0.17
N SER A 274 8.39 -69.97 0.13
CA SER A 274 7.80 -70.85 1.15
C SER A 274 7.99 -72.34 0.86
N VAL A 275 8.51 -72.68 -0.32
CA VAL A 275 8.85 -74.04 -0.75
C VAL A 275 9.83 -73.96 -1.93
N GLY A 276 10.74 -74.93 -2.05
CA GLY A 276 11.60 -75.06 -3.23
C GLY A 276 12.19 -76.46 -3.43
N ALA A 277 12.65 -76.75 -4.64
CA ALA A 277 13.25 -78.01 -5.07
C ALA A 277 14.41 -77.76 -6.05
N LEU A 278 15.40 -78.64 -6.06
CA LEU A 278 16.53 -78.61 -6.99
C LEU A 278 16.72 -79.98 -7.64
N TYR A 279 16.66 -80.01 -8.96
CA TYR A 279 16.76 -81.20 -9.80
C TYR A 279 18.05 -81.15 -10.64
N LEU A 280 18.97 -82.11 -10.44
CA LEU A 280 20.21 -82.23 -11.20
C LEU A 280 19.97 -82.94 -12.54
N PHE A 281 20.62 -82.50 -13.62
CA PHE A 281 20.53 -83.11 -14.94
C PHE A 281 21.48 -84.32 -15.09
N ASN A 282 20.96 -85.42 -15.62
CA ASN A 282 21.71 -86.62 -15.93
C ASN A 282 21.87 -86.77 -17.46
N PRO A 283 22.98 -86.31 -18.06
CA PRO A 283 23.14 -86.29 -19.52
C PRO A 283 23.13 -87.69 -20.15
N LYS A 284 23.47 -88.75 -19.39
CA LYS A 284 23.44 -90.15 -19.85
C LYS A 284 22.01 -90.72 -19.94
N ARG A 285 21.02 -90.08 -19.30
CA ARG A 285 19.60 -90.50 -19.32
C ARG A 285 18.64 -89.47 -19.93
N GLN A 286 19.09 -88.23 -20.11
CA GLN A 286 18.23 -87.10 -20.50
C GLN A 286 17.07 -86.88 -19.52
N THR A 287 17.36 -87.06 -18.22
CA THR A 287 16.41 -86.92 -17.11
C THR A 287 16.95 -86.01 -16.01
N LEU A 288 16.03 -85.35 -15.31
CA LEU A 288 16.25 -84.51 -14.14
C LEU A 288 15.93 -85.32 -12.86
N GLN A 289 16.81 -85.27 -11.87
CA GLN A 289 16.74 -86.05 -10.64
C GLN A 289 16.76 -85.10 -9.41
N LEU A 290 15.76 -85.21 -8.53
CA LEU A 290 15.65 -84.37 -7.32
C LEU A 290 16.79 -84.68 -6.32
N THR A 291 17.70 -83.73 -6.10
CA THR A 291 18.84 -83.85 -5.17
C THR A 291 18.64 -83.05 -3.88
N GLY A 292 18.06 -81.84 -3.96
CA GLY A 292 17.80 -80.94 -2.82
C GLY A 292 16.36 -80.43 -2.77
N GLY A 293 15.90 -80.01 -1.59
CA GLY A 293 14.58 -79.37 -1.44
C GLY A 293 14.37 -78.70 -0.07
N TYR A 294 13.56 -77.65 -0.05
CA TYR A 294 13.22 -76.82 1.11
C TYR A 294 11.69 -76.82 1.29
N ALA A 295 11.20 -77.22 2.47
CA ALA A 295 9.77 -77.38 2.79
C ALA A 295 8.96 -78.27 1.80
N TYR A 296 9.62 -79.03 0.93
CA TYR A 296 9.00 -79.83 -0.13
C TYR A 296 8.35 -81.12 0.44
N PRO A 297 7.12 -81.48 0.05
CA PRO A 297 6.33 -82.50 0.76
C PRO A 297 6.70 -83.97 0.44
N GLU A 298 7.41 -84.26 -0.65
CA GLU A 298 7.84 -85.64 -0.97
C GLU A 298 9.16 -86.03 -0.28
N LYS A 299 9.20 -87.23 0.30
CA LYS A 299 10.40 -87.77 0.96
C LYS A 299 11.37 -88.38 -0.05
N LYS A 300 12.69 -88.14 0.13
CA LYS A 300 13.77 -88.90 -0.54
C LYS A 300 13.48 -90.41 -0.40
N GLY A 301 13.16 -91.07 -1.52
CA GLY A 301 12.75 -92.49 -1.54
C GLY A 301 11.83 -92.89 -2.70
N LYS A 302 11.05 -91.96 -3.28
CA LYS A 302 10.37 -92.15 -4.58
C LYS A 302 10.90 -91.12 -5.58
N ILE A 303 12.10 -91.34 -6.11
CA ILE A 303 12.66 -90.48 -7.14
C ILE A 303 11.90 -90.74 -8.44
N LYS A 304 11.09 -89.76 -8.85
CA LYS A 304 10.54 -89.70 -10.21
C LYS A 304 11.59 -88.98 -11.07
N GLU A 305 12.26 -89.72 -11.95
CA GLU A 305 13.06 -89.09 -13.01
C GLU A 305 12.11 -88.31 -13.93
N ILE A 306 12.38 -87.03 -14.14
CA ILE A 306 11.59 -86.15 -15.01
C ILE A 306 12.31 -86.06 -16.36
N ALA A 307 11.65 -86.43 -17.46
CA ALA A 307 12.27 -86.29 -18.78
C ALA A 307 12.37 -84.81 -19.22
N ILE A 308 13.32 -84.49 -20.11
CA ILE A 308 13.31 -83.18 -20.79
C ILE A 308 12.00 -83.03 -21.58
N GLY A 309 11.33 -81.88 -21.42
CA GLY A 309 9.96 -81.63 -21.89
C GLY A 309 8.83 -82.18 -21.01
N GLU A 310 9.12 -82.93 -19.92
CA GLU A 310 8.08 -83.42 -19.00
C GLU A 310 7.75 -82.39 -17.92
N GLY A 311 6.53 -81.85 -17.95
CA GLY A 311 6.06 -80.88 -16.96
C GLY A 311 6.83 -79.56 -16.99
N LEU A 312 6.61 -78.69 -16.00
CA LEU A 312 7.23 -77.36 -15.98
C LEU A 312 8.76 -77.43 -15.83
N VAL A 313 9.23 -78.34 -14.97
CA VAL A 313 10.66 -78.60 -14.71
C VAL A 313 11.37 -79.10 -15.98
N GLY A 314 10.82 -80.11 -16.68
CA GLY A 314 11.38 -80.61 -17.93
C GLY A 314 11.26 -79.60 -19.08
N GLN A 315 10.20 -78.80 -19.13
CA GLN A 315 9.99 -77.79 -20.18
C GLN A 315 10.89 -76.56 -20.01
N ALA A 316 11.14 -76.10 -18.78
CA ALA A 316 12.09 -75.02 -18.51
C ALA A 316 13.53 -75.41 -18.90
N ALA A 317 13.91 -76.67 -18.66
CA ALA A 317 15.17 -77.24 -19.14
C ALA A 317 15.25 -77.30 -20.68
N LEU A 318 14.18 -77.74 -21.36
CA LEU A 318 14.12 -77.81 -22.82
C LEU A 318 14.24 -76.44 -23.49
N GLU A 319 13.56 -75.42 -22.95
CA GLU A 319 13.58 -74.06 -23.50
C GLU A 319 14.78 -73.22 -23.04
N LYS A 320 15.56 -73.69 -22.06
CA LYS A 320 16.67 -72.97 -21.41
C LYS A 320 16.28 -71.55 -20.96
N ARG A 321 15.02 -71.37 -20.51
CA ARG A 321 14.43 -70.08 -20.07
C ARG A 321 13.64 -70.22 -18.78
N ILE A 322 13.69 -69.19 -17.95
CA ILE A 322 12.89 -69.09 -16.72
C ILE A 322 11.39 -69.15 -17.08
N LYS A 323 10.63 -69.94 -16.33
CA LYS A 323 9.15 -69.98 -16.40
C LYS A 323 8.58 -69.44 -15.09
N GLN A 324 7.72 -68.44 -15.19
CA GLN A 324 6.89 -67.97 -14.07
C GLN A 324 5.44 -68.36 -14.34
N ILE A 325 4.74 -68.80 -13.29
CA ILE A 325 3.29 -69.02 -13.31
C ILE A 325 2.70 -68.38 -12.06
N ASP A 326 1.81 -67.42 -12.27
CA ASP A 326 1.00 -66.77 -11.24
C ASP A 326 -0.42 -67.40 -11.18
N GLU A 327 -1.19 -67.07 -10.14
CA GLU A 327 -2.57 -67.54 -9.92
C GLU A 327 -2.72 -69.08 -9.85
N ILE A 328 -1.86 -69.72 -9.06
CA ILE A 328 -1.83 -71.18 -8.91
C ILE A 328 -3.13 -71.74 -8.29
N PRO A 329 -3.76 -72.78 -8.88
CA PRO A 329 -4.95 -73.41 -8.31
C PRO A 329 -4.71 -73.99 -6.91
N ALA A 330 -5.64 -73.74 -5.97
CA ALA A 330 -5.52 -74.07 -4.54
C ALA A 330 -5.38 -75.56 -4.16
N ASN A 331 -5.35 -76.48 -5.15
CA ASN A 331 -5.06 -77.90 -4.96
C ASN A 331 -3.76 -78.37 -5.65
N TYR A 332 -3.01 -77.49 -6.30
CA TYR A 332 -1.78 -77.82 -7.03
C TYR A 332 -0.63 -78.22 -6.10
N LEU A 333 -0.33 -77.38 -5.11
CA LEU A 333 0.69 -77.64 -4.08
C LEU A 333 0.21 -77.10 -2.72
N LYS A 334 0.53 -77.80 -1.63
CA LYS A 334 0.07 -77.46 -0.26
C LYS A 334 1.26 -77.30 0.68
N ILE A 335 1.68 -76.05 0.86
CA ILE A 335 2.62 -75.64 1.89
C ILE A 335 1.93 -75.86 3.24
N SER A 336 2.52 -76.73 4.07
CA SER A 336 1.87 -77.23 5.29
C SER A 336 2.62 -76.74 6.53
N SER A 337 1.91 -76.04 7.41
CA SER A 337 2.39 -75.54 8.70
C SER A 337 1.66 -76.24 9.85
N GLY A 338 2.25 -76.23 11.05
CA GLY A 338 1.60 -76.75 12.27
C GLY A 338 0.30 -76.03 12.66
N LEU A 339 -0.01 -74.89 12.02
CA LEU A 339 -1.22 -74.11 12.23
C LEU A 339 -2.23 -74.19 11.07
N GLY A 340 -1.87 -74.76 9.91
CA GLY A 340 -2.73 -74.77 8.72
C GLY A 340 -1.95 -74.95 7.41
N ASN A 341 -2.68 -75.00 6.29
CA ASN A 341 -2.13 -75.21 4.95
C ASN A 341 -2.45 -74.04 4.03
N THR A 342 -1.51 -73.66 3.17
CA THR A 342 -1.71 -72.66 2.09
C THR A 342 -1.19 -73.17 0.75
N ALA A 343 -1.64 -72.58 -0.35
CA ALA A 343 -1.00 -72.70 -1.65
C ALA A 343 0.01 -71.54 -1.85
N PRO A 344 1.07 -71.73 -2.67
CA PRO A 344 1.81 -70.60 -3.23
C PRO A 344 0.93 -69.79 -4.19
N ASN A 345 1.20 -68.50 -4.34
CA ASN A 345 0.56 -67.65 -5.35
C ASN A 345 1.27 -67.76 -6.70
N THR A 346 2.60 -67.80 -6.66
CA THR A 346 3.48 -67.79 -7.83
C THR A 346 4.50 -68.93 -7.74
N ILE A 347 4.78 -69.58 -8.86
CA ILE A 347 5.88 -70.56 -9.00
C ILE A 347 6.87 -70.02 -10.04
N ILE A 348 8.14 -70.14 -9.72
CA ILE A 348 9.26 -69.83 -10.61
C ILE A 348 10.05 -71.11 -10.84
N VAL A 349 10.26 -71.47 -12.10
CA VAL A 349 11.09 -72.58 -12.54
C VAL A 349 12.29 -72.01 -13.30
N LEU A 350 13.48 -72.29 -12.78
CA LEU A 350 14.74 -71.62 -13.08
C LEU A 350 15.73 -72.66 -13.65
N PRO A 351 15.97 -72.69 -14.97
CA PRO A 351 16.98 -73.57 -15.55
C PRO A 351 18.38 -73.02 -15.22
N VAL A 352 19.20 -73.88 -14.60
CA VAL A 352 20.58 -73.58 -14.21
C VAL A 352 21.52 -74.02 -15.32
N LEU A 353 22.17 -73.03 -15.94
CA LEU A 353 23.02 -73.20 -17.12
C LEU A 353 24.50 -73.03 -16.79
N PHE A 354 25.36 -73.69 -17.56
CA PHE A 354 26.81 -73.45 -17.64
C PHE A 354 27.24 -73.65 -19.09
N GLU A 355 27.98 -72.70 -19.68
CA GLU A 355 28.36 -72.72 -21.11
C GLU A 355 27.14 -73.02 -22.03
N GLU A 356 26.04 -72.32 -21.75
CA GLU A 356 24.70 -72.51 -22.35
C GLU A 356 24.04 -73.89 -22.17
N GLU A 357 24.69 -74.87 -21.54
CA GLU A 357 24.11 -76.20 -21.30
C GLU A 357 23.41 -76.36 -19.94
N ILE A 358 22.37 -77.20 -19.93
CA ILE A 358 21.53 -77.42 -18.75
C ILE A 358 22.21 -78.37 -17.75
N ILE A 359 22.35 -77.94 -16.51
CA ILE A 359 22.99 -78.73 -15.44
C ILE A 359 22.04 -79.00 -14.27
N ALA A 360 21.14 -78.07 -13.97
CA ALA A 360 20.07 -78.30 -13.01
C ALA A 360 18.82 -77.49 -13.35
N VAL A 361 17.72 -77.75 -12.64
CA VAL A 361 16.54 -76.88 -12.60
C VAL A 361 16.17 -76.66 -11.14
N ILE A 362 15.90 -75.41 -10.79
CA ILE A 362 15.38 -75.01 -9.48
C ILE A 362 13.90 -74.66 -9.63
N GLU A 363 13.05 -75.13 -8.73
CA GLU A 363 11.62 -74.77 -8.66
C GLU A 363 11.34 -74.11 -7.31
N LEU A 364 10.60 -73.00 -7.30
CA LEU A 364 10.35 -72.15 -6.13
C LEU A 364 8.88 -71.76 -6.06
N GLY A 365 8.27 -71.81 -4.87
CA GLY A 365 6.91 -71.33 -4.60
C GLY A 365 6.89 -70.12 -3.67
N LEU A 366 6.39 -68.98 -4.16
CA LEU A 366 6.26 -67.72 -3.43
C LEU A 366 4.80 -67.44 -3.08
N LEU A 367 4.56 -66.78 -1.95
CA LEU A 367 3.22 -66.32 -1.52
C LEU A 367 2.82 -64.98 -2.17
N THR A 368 3.74 -64.30 -2.83
CA THR A 368 3.57 -62.99 -3.47
C THR A 368 4.20 -63.01 -4.86
N THR A 369 3.65 -62.25 -5.80
CA THR A 369 4.25 -62.00 -7.11
C THR A 369 5.65 -61.38 -6.95
N PRO A 370 6.69 -61.89 -7.64
CA PRO A 370 8.05 -61.35 -7.54
C PRO A 370 8.15 -59.94 -8.14
N SER A 371 8.92 -59.07 -7.49
CA SER A 371 9.31 -57.77 -8.06
C SER A 371 10.45 -57.93 -9.07
N GLU A 372 10.61 -56.99 -10.00
CA GLU A 372 11.59 -57.07 -11.09
C GLU A 372 13.03 -57.31 -10.59
N ILE A 373 13.41 -56.71 -9.45
CA ILE A 373 14.72 -56.90 -8.82
C ILE A 373 14.97 -58.34 -8.34
N ILE A 374 13.92 -59.10 -7.99
CA ILE A 374 14.02 -60.55 -7.68
C ILE A 374 14.31 -61.34 -8.97
N SER A 375 13.68 -60.97 -10.09
CA SER A 375 13.99 -61.56 -11.40
C SER A 375 15.40 -61.22 -11.86
N THR A 376 15.88 -59.98 -11.67
CA THR A 376 17.29 -59.62 -11.91
C THR A 376 18.24 -60.43 -11.04
N PHE A 377 17.93 -60.56 -9.74
CA PHE A 377 18.72 -61.33 -8.78
C PHE A 377 18.84 -62.80 -9.19
N LEU A 378 17.71 -63.44 -9.51
CA LEU A 378 17.65 -64.84 -9.94
C LEU A 378 18.54 -65.09 -11.17
N ASN A 379 18.47 -64.23 -12.19
CA ASN A 379 19.35 -64.32 -13.35
C ASN A 379 20.84 -64.26 -12.96
N ILE A 380 21.24 -63.31 -12.11
CA ILE A 380 22.63 -63.14 -11.65
C ILE A 380 23.14 -64.38 -10.88
N ILE A 381 22.35 -64.93 -9.95
CA ILE A 381 22.80 -66.08 -9.15
C ILE A 381 22.73 -67.41 -9.93
N THR A 382 21.93 -67.49 -11.00
CA THR A 382 21.79 -68.72 -11.81
C THR A 382 23.14 -69.16 -12.39
N GLU A 383 23.92 -68.22 -12.93
CA GLU A 383 25.27 -68.49 -13.45
C GLU A 383 26.21 -68.97 -12.33
N SER A 384 26.19 -68.29 -11.17
CA SER A 384 27.02 -68.66 -10.02
C SER A 384 26.70 -70.07 -9.50
N ILE A 385 25.41 -70.43 -9.45
CA ILE A 385 24.95 -71.78 -9.06
C ILE A 385 25.31 -72.80 -10.14
N GLY A 386 25.22 -72.43 -11.42
CA GLY A 386 25.68 -73.26 -12.55
C GLY A 386 27.17 -73.58 -12.48
N VAL A 387 28.02 -72.57 -12.23
CA VAL A 387 29.46 -72.75 -11.99
C VAL A 387 29.72 -73.60 -10.75
N GLY A 388 28.98 -73.40 -9.64
CA GLY A 388 29.13 -74.17 -8.42
C GLY A 388 28.80 -75.66 -8.59
N ILE A 389 27.63 -75.96 -9.15
CA ILE A 389 27.18 -77.34 -9.41
C ILE A 389 28.04 -77.98 -10.50
N ASN A 390 28.35 -77.26 -11.59
CA ASN A 390 29.25 -77.79 -12.62
C ASN A 390 30.63 -78.08 -12.03
N SER A 391 31.17 -77.23 -11.17
CA SER A 391 32.46 -77.51 -10.53
C SER A 391 32.43 -78.78 -9.68
N ALA A 392 31.30 -79.12 -9.05
CA ALA A 392 31.14 -80.38 -8.33
C ALA A 392 31.02 -81.58 -9.28
N VAL A 393 30.20 -81.48 -10.34
CA VAL A 393 30.03 -82.52 -11.37
C VAL A 393 31.33 -82.74 -12.15
N ALA A 394 32.01 -81.69 -12.56
CA ALA A 394 33.29 -81.71 -13.27
C ALA A 394 34.44 -82.20 -12.39
N ARG A 395 34.44 -81.97 -11.06
CA ARG A 395 35.38 -82.65 -10.14
C ARG A 395 35.17 -84.16 -10.13
N ALA A 396 33.92 -84.62 -10.10
CA ALA A 396 33.61 -86.05 -10.21
C ALA A 396 34.01 -86.61 -11.59
N GLN A 397 33.71 -85.90 -12.68
CA GLN A 397 34.04 -86.33 -14.04
C GLN A 397 35.54 -86.26 -14.36
N LEU A 398 36.30 -85.27 -13.87
CA LEU A 398 37.76 -85.22 -14.05
C LEU A 398 38.45 -86.41 -13.38
N ARG A 399 37.92 -86.90 -12.26
CA ARG A 399 38.41 -88.11 -11.60
C ARG A 399 38.24 -89.37 -12.47
N ASP A 400 37.24 -89.38 -13.35
CA ASP A 400 37.00 -90.45 -14.33
C ASP A 400 37.72 -90.19 -15.68
N LEU A 401 37.75 -88.95 -16.17
CA LEU A 401 38.27 -88.56 -17.48
C LEU A 401 39.80 -88.45 -17.50
N PHE A 402 40.44 -88.16 -16.36
CA PHE A 402 41.90 -88.30 -16.21
C PHE A 402 42.37 -89.74 -16.47
N MET A 403 41.48 -90.74 -16.30
CA MET A 403 41.75 -92.13 -16.69
C MET A 403 41.56 -92.41 -18.19
N GLN A 404 41.19 -91.40 -19.01
CA GLN A 404 40.90 -91.54 -20.45
C GLN A 404 41.73 -90.62 -21.35
N THR A 405 41.94 -89.33 -20.99
CA THR A 405 42.58 -88.35 -21.90
C THR A 405 44.04 -88.66 -22.25
N GLN A 406 44.67 -89.64 -21.58
CA GLN A 406 45.98 -90.18 -21.94
C GLN A 406 46.02 -90.87 -23.33
N GLN A 407 44.87 -91.05 -24.01
CA GLN A 407 44.71 -92.01 -25.11
C GLN A 407 44.52 -91.41 -26.52
N GLN A 408 44.42 -90.08 -26.72
CA GLN A 408 43.71 -89.57 -27.92
C GLN A 408 44.27 -88.32 -28.66
N ALA A 409 45.53 -87.91 -28.46
CA ALA A 409 46.05 -86.63 -28.95
C ALA A 409 46.55 -86.59 -30.41
N GLU A 410 46.11 -87.49 -31.30
CA GLU A 410 46.87 -87.87 -32.52
C GLU A 410 46.25 -87.50 -33.90
N GLU A 411 45.09 -86.81 -33.98
CA GLU A 411 44.22 -86.88 -35.18
C GLU A 411 43.97 -85.57 -35.98
N LEU A 412 44.33 -84.37 -35.48
CA LEU A 412 43.64 -83.12 -35.83
C LEU A 412 44.22 -82.20 -36.95
N GLU A 413 45.12 -82.69 -37.82
CA GLU A 413 45.94 -81.82 -38.71
C GLU A 413 45.24 -81.32 -40.01
N SER A 414 43.98 -81.66 -40.27
CA SER A 414 43.48 -81.81 -41.66
C SER A 414 42.66 -80.67 -42.33
N GLN A 415 42.34 -79.55 -41.68
CA GLN A 415 41.18 -78.70 -42.08
C GLN A 415 41.45 -77.41 -42.91
N GLN A 416 42.66 -77.08 -43.35
CA GLN A 416 43.05 -75.68 -43.57
C GLN A 416 42.78 -75.03 -44.96
N GLU A 417 42.17 -75.71 -45.95
CA GLU A 417 42.25 -75.32 -47.38
C GLU A 417 41.13 -74.38 -47.92
N GLU A 418 39.98 -74.26 -47.25
CA GLU A 418 38.72 -73.80 -47.90
C GLU A 418 38.63 -72.30 -48.29
N LEU A 419 39.45 -71.43 -47.70
CA LEU A 419 39.19 -69.97 -47.60
C LEU A 419 39.42 -69.10 -48.86
N ARG A 420 39.72 -69.66 -50.03
CA ARG A 420 40.41 -68.90 -51.12
C ARG A 420 39.52 -68.17 -52.15
N THR A 421 38.19 -68.31 -52.12
CA THR A 421 37.32 -68.01 -53.28
C THR A 421 36.61 -66.65 -53.28
N THR A 422 36.71 -65.85 -52.21
CA THR A 422 35.76 -64.75 -51.92
C THR A 422 36.15 -63.34 -52.41
N ASN A 423 37.27 -63.16 -53.12
CA ASN A 423 37.87 -61.82 -53.34
C ASN A 423 37.50 -61.09 -54.64
N GLU A 424 36.86 -61.73 -55.62
CA GLU A 424 36.80 -61.18 -57.00
C GLU A 424 35.67 -60.16 -57.26
N GLU A 425 34.63 -60.09 -56.43
CA GLU A 425 33.42 -59.29 -56.72
C GLU A 425 33.57 -57.75 -56.51
N LEU A 426 34.57 -57.30 -55.75
CA LEU A 426 34.61 -55.92 -55.22
C LEU A 426 34.90 -54.82 -56.26
N ILE A 427 35.49 -55.15 -57.41
CA ILE A 427 36.12 -54.15 -58.30
C ILE A 427 35.10 -53.29 -59.07
N HIS A 428 33.95 -53.85 -59.45
CA HIS A 428 32.96 -53.19 -60.33
C HIS A 428 32.31 -51.94 -59.71
N LYS A 429 32.41 -51.74 -58.39
CA LYS A 429 31.64 -50.73 -57.65
C LYS A 429 32.29 -49.35 -57.57
N SER A 430 33.47 -49.15 -58.16
CA SER A 430 34.25 -47.93 -58.00
C SER A 430 34.02 -46.87 -59.09
N GLU A 431 33.51 -47.24 -60.26
CA GLU A 431 33.47 -46.35 -61.43
C GLU A 431 32.27 -45.37 -61.43
N GLU A 432 31.14 -45.75 -60.82
CA GLU A 432 29.91 -44.94 -60.81
C GLU A 432 30.02 -43.65 -59.99
N LEU A 433 30.85 -43.65 -58.94
CA LEU A 433 30.99 -42.51 -58.02
C LEU A 433 31.58 -41.26 -58.68
N GLN A 434 32.53 -41.44 -59.60
CA GLN A 434 33.36 -40.35 -60.13
C GLN A 434 32.58 -39.37 -61.02
N ALA A 435 31.44 -39.78 -61.57
CA ALA A 435 30.58 -38.91 -62.37
C ALA A 435 29.81 -37.88 -61.53
N SER A 436 29.55 -38.17 -60.24
CA SER A 436 28.71 -37.35 -59.36
C SER A 436 29.43 -36.09 -58.81
N GLU A 437 30.77 -36.12 -58.75
CA GLU A 437 31.55 -35.04 -58.12
C GLU A 437 31.65 -33.75 -58.97
N GLU A 438 31.67 -33.88 -60.30
CA GLU A 438 31.87 -32.73 -61.21
C GLU A 438 30.63 -31.82 -61.27
N GLU A 439 29.42 -32.39 -61.19
CA GLU A 439 28.15 -31.65 -61.23
C GLU A 439 27.97 -30.79 -59.97
N LEU A 440 28.34 -31.32 -58.80
CA LEU A 440 28.34 -30.60 -57.52
C LEU A 440 29.27 -29.37 -57.53
N ARG A 441 30.41 -29.42 -58.24
CA ARG A 441 31.37 -28.31 -58.27
C ARG A 441 30.82 -27.06 -58.98
N VAL A 442 29.91 -27.22 -59.94
CA VAL A 442 29.32 -26.08 -60.68
C VAL A 442 28.37 -25.27 -59.77
N GLN A 443 27.52 -25.96 -59.00
CA GLN A 443 26.55 -25.31 -58.11
C GLN A 443 27.20 -24.46 -56.99
N GLN A 444 28.42 -24.82 -56.55
CA GLN A 444 29.12 -24.09 -55.49
C GLN A 444 29.54 -22.67 -55.88
N GLU A 445 29.86 -22.41 -57.15
CA GLU A 445 30.36 -21.09 -57.57
C GLU A 445 29.23 -20.07 -57.79
N GLU A 446 28.05 -20.49 -58.26
CA GLU A 446 26.86 -19.62 -58.35
C GLU A 446 26.38 -19.16 -56.96
N LEU A 447 26.36 -20.08 -55.99
CA LEU A 447 26.07 -19.77 -54.58
C LEU A 447 27.06 -18.76 -53.99
N ARG A 448 28.32 -18.80 -54.42
CA ARG A 448 29.37 -17.89 -53.93
C ARG A 448 29.15 -16.44 -54.39
N GLN A 449 28.65 -16.23 -55.60
CA GLN A 449 28.32 -14.88 -56.09
C GLN A 449 27.08 -14.29 -55.39
N THR A 450 26.02 -15.08 -55.22
CA THR A 450 24.78 -14.62 -54.57
C THR A 450 24.97 -14.23 -53.11
N ASN A 451 25.86 -14.91 -52.37
CA ASN A 451 26.18 -14.55 -50.99
C ASN A 451 26.87 -13.17 -50.86
N ALA A 452 27.79 -12.84 -51.77
CA ALA A 452 28.50 -11.54 -51.73
C ALA A 452 27.55 -10.34 -51.94
N GLU A 453 26.56 -10.48 -52.84
CA GLU A 453 25.53 -9.47 -53.06
C GLU A 453 24.55 -9.29 -51.89
N LEU A 454 24.41 -10.31 -51.03
CA LEU A 454 23.60 -10.24 -49.82
C LEU A 454 24.38 -9.59 -48.67
N GLU A 455 25.69 -9.88 -48.57
CA GLU A 455 26.59 -9.30 -47.57
C GLU A 455 26.72 -7.77 -47.70
N GLU A 456 26.87 -7.24 -48.92
CA GLU A 456 26.88 -5.78 -49.17
C GLU A 456 25.56 -5.11 -48.74
N LYS A 457 24.42 -5.74 -49.03
CA LYS A 457 23.09 -5.23 -48.65
C LYS A 457 22.85 -5.32 -47.14
N ALA A 458 23.38 -6.33 -46.46
CA ALA A 458 23.30 -6.47 -45.01
C ALA A 458 24.05 -5.34 -44.30
N ASN A 459 25.30 -5.07 -44.71
CA ASN A 459 26.13 -4.01 -44.13
C ASN A 459 25.47 -2.62 -44.23
N LEU A 460 24.86 -2.29 -45.37
CA LEU A 460 24.15 -1.01 -45.58
C LEU A 460 22.87 -0.89 -44.72
N LEU A 461 22.20 -2.01 -44.43
CA LEU A 461 21.06 -2.06 -43.52
C LEU A 461 21.49 -1.92 -42.05
N GLU A 462 22.64 -2.48 -41.68
CA GLU A 462 23.18 -2.40 -40.32
C GLU A 462 23.59 -0.96 -39.95
N GLU A 463 24.33 -0.26 -40.82
CA GLU A 463 24.66 1.17 -40.65
C GLU A 463 23.39 2.03 -40.49
N ARG A 464 22.36 1.76 -41.32
CA ARG A 464 21.07 2.44 -41.22
C ARG A 464 20.36 2.16 -39.90
N ASN A 465 20.28 0.91 -39.48
CA ASN A 465 19.63 0.54 -38.21
C ASN A 465 20.35 1.15 -37.01
N MET A 466 21.69 1.22 -37.02
CA MET A 466 22.49 1.84 -35.97
C MET A 466 22.12 3.33 -35.80
N SER A 467 22.14 4.11 -36.89
CA SER A 467 21.77 5.54 -36.86
C SER A 467 20.32 5.81 -36.41
N VAL A 468 19.39 4.90 -36.72
CA VAL A 468 17.99 4.99 -36.27
C VAL A 468 17.86 4.65 -34.80
N ASN A 469 18.63 3.68 -34.29
CA ASN A 469 18.62 3.29 -32.89
C ASN A 469 19.23 4.38 -31.99
N GLU A 470 20.37 4.97 -32.38
CA GLU A 470 20.98 6.12 -31.68
C GLU A 470 20.01 7.29 -31.54
N ALA A 471 19.31 7.65 -32.63
CA ALA A 471 18.31 8.73 -32.61
C ALA A 471 17.11 8.39 -31.72
N ARG A 472 16.71 7.11 -31.65
CA ARG A 472 15.61 6.62 -30.82
C ARG A 472 15.99 6.61 -29.34
N GLU A 473 17.21 6.18 -28.99
CA GLU A 473 17.74 6.22 -27.62
C GLU A 473 17.88 7.66 -27.12
N ALA A 474 18.45 8.57 -27.93
CA ALA A 474 18.56 9.98 -27.59
C ALA A 474 17.19 10.67 -27.40
N MET A 475 16.16 10.24 -28.13
CA MET A 475 14.78 10.71 -27.95
C MET A 475 14.12 10.09 -26.71
N SER A 476 14.38 8.81 -26.42
CA SER A 476 13.89 8.11 -25.22
C SER A 476 14.44 8.74 -23.95
N LEU A 477 15.75 8.98 -23.89
CA LEU A 477 16.41 9.65 -22.77
C LEU A 477 15.81 11.05 -22.50
N LYS A 478 15.50 11.82 -23.54
CA LYS A 478 14.84 13.13 -23.40
C LYS A 478 13.39 13.05 -22.95
N ALA A 479 12.66 12.01 -23.34
CA ALA A 479 11.32 11.77 -22.84
C ALA A 479 11.36 11.37 -21.35
N GLU A 480 12.31 10.52 -20.96
CA GLU A 480 12.55 10.11 -19.57
C GLU A 480 12.99 11.29 -18.69
N GLU A 481 13.92 12.15 -19.13
CA GLU A 481 14.29 13.40 -18.46
C GLU A 481 13.08 14.32 -18.21
N LEU A 482 12.19 14.46 -19.21
CA LEU A 482 10.98 15.27 -19.10
C LEU A 482 9.93 14.64 -18.18
N GLU A 483 9.74 13.32 -18.23
CA GLU A 483 8.82 12.60 -17.34
C GLU A 483 9.31 12.66 -15.88
N VAL A 484 10.60 12.42 -15.65
CA VAL A 484 11.24 12.53 -14.34
C VAL A 484 11.14 13.97 -13.81
N SER A 485 11.37 14.99 -14.65
CA SER A 485 11.20 16.41 -14.28
C SER A 485 9.74 16.75 -13.93
N SER A 486 8.78 16.28 -14.72
CA SER A 486 7.34 16.44 -14.47
C SER A 486 6.88 15.74 -13.18
N LYS A 487 7.41 14.54 -12.93
CA LYS A 487 7.19 13.77 -11.70
C LYS A 487 7.75 14.52 -10.48
N TYR A 488 9.01 14.97 -10.53
CA TYR A 488 9.60 15.76 -9.44
C TYR A 488 8.84 17.06 -9.18
N LYS A 489 8.38 17.78 -10.23
CA LYS A 489 7.52 18.97 -10.07
C LYS A 489 6.21 18.63 -9.33
N SER A 490 5.57 17.53 -9.72
CA SER A 490 4.30 17.06 -9.12
C SER A 490 4.49 16.64 -7.65
N GLU A 491 5.53 15.86 -7.38
CA GLU A 491 5.86 15.31 -6.06
C GLU A 491 6.33 16.41 -5.09
N PHE A 492 7.13 17.37 -5.57
CA PHE A 492 7.51 18.56 -4.83
C PHE A 492 6.30 19.41 -4.43
N LEU A 493 5.35 19.65 -5.34
CA LEU A 493 4.14 20.43 -5.04
C LEU A 493 3.19 19.71 -4.07
N ALA A 494 3.06 18.39 -4.18
CA ALA A 494 2.32 17.58 -3.20
C ALA A 494 2.94 17.67 -1.80
N ASN A 495 4.26 17.46 -1.71
CA ASN A 495 5.00 17.52 -0.44
C ASN A 495 4.98 18.93 0.16
N MET A 496 5.22 19.98 -0.63
CA MET A 496 5.11 21.37 -0.18
C MET A 496 3.71 21.73 0.31
N SER A 497 2.64 21.17 -0.28
CA SER A 497 1.30 21.35 0.27
C SER A 497 1.13 20.68 1.64
N HIS A 498 1.82 19.59 1.92
CA HIS A 498 1.78 18.91 3.23
C HIS A 498 2.54 19.74 4.29
N GLU A 499 3.76 20.17 3.95
CA GLU A 499 4.62 21.00 4.78
C GLU A 499 4.02 22.38 5.10
N LEU A 500 3.24 22.96 4.18
CA LEU A 500 2.55 24.23 4.40
C LEU A 500 1.21 24.06 5.13
N ARG A 501 0.45 22.99 4.87
CA ARG A 501 -0.86 22.74 5.50
C ARG A 501 -0.74 22.43 6.99
N THR A 502 0.30 21.71 7.40
CA THR A 502 0.51 21.27 8.79
C THR A 502 0.61 22.45 9.78
N PRO A 503 1.58 23.38 9.69
CA PRO A 503 1.68 24.52 10.60
C PRO A 503 0.52 25.51 10.44
N LEU A 504 -0.04 25.63 9.23
CA LEU A 504 -1.18 26.51 8.96
C LEU A 504 -2.45 26.05 9.69
N ASN A 505 -2.69 24.74 9.75
CA ASN A 505 -3.81 24.18 10.50
C ASN A 505 -3.67 24.41 12.01
N SER A 506 -2.47 24.27 12.58
CA SER A 506 -2.23 24.60 14.00
C SER A 506 -2.53 26.08 14.30
N ILE A 507 -2.10 27.00 13.43
CA ILE A 507 -2.43 28.43 13.53
C ILE A 507 -3.94 28.67 13.42
N LEU A 508 -4.64 27.96 12.52
CA LEU A 508 -6.09 28.09 12.34
C LEU A 508 -6.89 27.61 13.56
N ILE A 509 -6.46 26.53 14.22
CA ILE A 509 -7.05 26.01 15.45
C ILE A 509 -6.84 26.99 16.60
N LEU A 510 -5.60 27.45 16.83
CA LEU A 510 -5.28 28.41 17.88
C LEU A 510 -6.05 29.73 17.68
N ALA A 511 -6.12 30.24 16.44
CA ALA A 511 -6.90 31.42 16.10
C ALA A 511 -8.42 31.22 16.26
N ARG A 512 -8.93 29.99 16.09
CA ARG A 512 -10.33 29.64 16.38
C ARG A 512 -10.60 29.62 17.89
N ILE A 513 -9.75 28.98 18.69
CA ILE A 513 -9.87 28.94 20.16
C ILE A 513 -9.87 30.37 20.74
N LEU A 514 -8.95 31.22 20.29
CA LEU A 514 -8.91 32.64 20.67
C LEU A 514 -10.15 33.44 20.20
N LYS A 515 -10.76 33.06 19.07
CA LYS A 515 -12.00 33.66 18.56
C LYS A 515 -13.26 33.18 19.32
N GLU A 516 -13.21 31.99 19.91
CA GLU A 516 -14.29 31.44 20.75
C GLU A 516 -14.28 32.00 22.19
N ASN A 517 -13.14 32.47 22.70
CA ASN A 517 -13.01 33.27 23.94
C ASN A 517 -13.77 32.69 25.16
N ARG A 518 -13.73 31.37 25.32
CA ARG A 518 -14.44 30.64 26.39
C ARG A 518 -14.14 31.10 27.83
N PRO A 519 -12.94 31.63 28.17
CA PRO A 519 -12.69 32.20 29.50
C PRO A 519 -13.24 33.63 29.70
N GLU A 520 -13.93 34.21 28.70
CA GLU A 520 -14.41 35.61 28.65
C GLU A 520 -13.32 36.66 28.97
N ASN A 521 -12.05 36.35 28.65
CA ASN A 521 -10.89 37.15 29.06
C ASN A 521 -10.28 38.01 27.95
N LEU A 522 -10.68 37.80 26.69
CA LEU A 522 -10.28 38.64 25.54
C LEU A 522 -11.33 39.72 25.26
N ASN A 523 -10.86 40.90 24.86
CA ASN A 523 -11.71 42.03 24.44
C ASN A 523 -12.09 41.97 22.95
N ASP A 524 -13.00 42.84 22.52
CA ASP A 524 -13.51 42.88 21.14
C ASP A 524 -12.43 43.08 20.06
N GLU A 525 -11.33 43.81 20.36
CA GLU A 525 -10.21 43.95 19.43
C GLU A 525 -9.38 42.66 19.34
N GLN A 526 -9.15 41.98 20.46
CA GLN A 526 -8.46 40.68 20.50
C GLN A 526 -9.26 39.58 19.79
N LEU A 527 -10.57 39.52 20.02
CA LEU A 527 -11.51 38.67 19.26
C LEU A 527 -11.44 38.96 17.75
N LYS A 528 -11.39 40.24 17.38
CA LYS A 528 -11.25 40.68 15.98
C LYS A 528 -9.88 40.32 15.39
N TYR A 529 -8.78 40.40 16.15
CA TYR A 529 -7.46 39.95 15.69
C TYR A 529 -7.42 38.42 15.50
N ALA A 530 -7.99 37.64 16.43
CA ALA A 530 -8.13 36.19 16.27
C ALA A 530 -8.96 35.83 15.03
N GLY A 531 -10.07 36.53 14.80
CA GLY A 531 -10.87 36.42 13.58
C GLY A 531 -10.11 36.77 12.29
N VAL A 532 -9.26 37.81 12.31
CA VAL A 532 -8.41 38.19 11.16
C VAL A 532 -7.34 37.13 10.88
N ILE A 533 -6.69 36.59 11.91
CA ILE A 533 -5.69 35.52 11.75
C ILE A 533 -6.34 34.26 11.18
N HIS A 534 -7.49 33.85 11.71
CA HIS A 534 -8.23 32.69 11.23
C HIS A 534 -8.68 32.85 9.76
N ASN A 535 -9.22 34.02 9.40
CA ASN A 535 -9.61 34.28 8.01
C ASN A 535 -8.40 34.29 7.06
N ALA A 536 -7.29 34.94 7.44
CA ALA A 536 -6.07 35.00 6.64
C ALA A 536 -5.40 33.62 6.45
N GLY A 537 -5.51 32.73 7.44
CA GLY A 537 -5.06 31.35 7.32
C GLY A 537 -5.93 30.52 6.37
N SER A 538 -7.25 30.75 6.36
CA SER A 538 -8.21 30.06 5.49
C SER A 538 -8.05 30.48 4.02
N ASP A 539 -7.80 31.77 3.77
CA ASP A 539 -7.41 32.30 2.47
C ASP A 539 -6.12 31.63 1.95
N LEU A 540 -5.13 31.41 2.83
CA LEU A 540 -3.86 30.78 2.46
C LEU A 540 -4.02 29.28 2.18
N LEU A 541 -4.84 28.57 2.95
CA LEU A 541 -5.15 27.15 2.71
C LEU A 541 -5.89 26.98 1.38
N THR A 542 -6.77 27.92 1.03
CA THR A 542 -7.44 27.97 -0.27
C THR A 542 -6.45 28.19 -1.40
N LEU A 543 -5.50 29.12 -1.25
CA LEU A 543 -4.43 29.36 -2.24
C LEU A 543 -3.55 28.11 -2.48
N ILE A 544 -3.23 27.35 -1.43
CA ILE A 544 -2.45 26.10 -1.57
C ILE A 544 -3.24 25.06 -2.37
N ASN A 545 -4.56 24.94 -2.13
CA ASN A 545 -5.42 24.03 -2.87
C ASN A 545 -5.61 24.46 -4.35
N ASP A 546 -5.78 25.76 -4.63
CA ASP A 546 -5.81 26.32 -6.01
C ASP A 546 -4.54 25.93 -6.80
N ILE A 547 -3.36 26.02 -6.17
CA ILE A 547 -2.07 25.67 -6.79
C ILE A 547 -1.95 24.17 -7.06
N LEU A 548 -2.43 23.32 -6.14
CA LEU A 548 -2.46 21.87 -6.35
C LEU A 548 -3.37 21.47 -7.51
N ASP A 549 -4.58 22.04 -7.60
CA ASP A 549 -5.52 21.72 -8.67
C ASP A 549 -5.00 22.20 -10.04
N LEU A 550 -4.35 23.37 -10.10
CA LEU A 550 -3.61 23.80 -11.31
C LEU A 550 -2.49 22.80 -11.69
N SER A 551 -1.76 22.26 -10.71
CA SER A 551 -0.71 21.25 -10.99
C SER A 551 -1.26 19.89 -11.44
N LYS A 552 -2.46 19.49 -11.03
CA LYS A 552 -3.16 18.28 -11.55
C LYS A 552 -3.62 18.50 -12.99
N ILE A 553 -4.15 19.70 -13.27
CA ILE A 553 -4.53 20.15 -14.62
C ILE A 553 -3.31 20.13 -15.56
N GLU A 554 -2.21 20.78 -15.19
CA GLU A 554 -0.98 20.81 -16.01
C GLU A 554 -0.36 19.43 -16.25
N SER A 555 -0.55 18.47 -15.34
CA SER A 555 -0.02 17.11 -15.46
C SER A 555 -1.00 16.12 -16.10
N GLY A 556 -2.18 16.57 -16.54
CA GLY A 556 -3.21 15.73 -17.17
C GLY A 556 -3.90 14.73 -16.24
N LYS A 557 -3.73 14.87 -14.92
CA LYS A 557 -4.22 13.94 -13.88
C LYS A 557 -5.54 14.42 -13.28
N VAL A 558 -6.49 14.80 -14.14
CA VAL A 558 -7.83 15.25 -13.74
C VAL A 558 -8.86 14.22 -14.17
N ASP A 559 -9.30 13.41 -13.22
CA ASP A 559 -10.43 12.50 -13.42
C ASP A 559 -11.72 13.31 -13.63
N LEU A 560 -12.49 12.98 -14.68
CA LEU A 560 -13.74 13.66 -15.06
C LEU A 560 -14.96 12.76 -14.85
N ASN A 561 -15.88 13.20 -14.00
CA ASN A 561 -17.13 12.52 -13.71
C ASN A 561 -18.28 12.99 -14.62
N ILE A 562 -18.09 12.91 -15.95
CA ILE A 562 -19.17 13.19 -16.93
C ILE A 562 -20.39 12.29 -16.63
N GLU A 563 -21.54 12.89 -16.33
CA GLU A 563 -22.80 12.22 -15.98
C GLU A 563 -24.02 12.95 -16.57
N GLN A 564 -25.22 12.34 -16.50
CA GLN A 564 -26.46 12.99 -16.96
C GLN A 564 -26.97 14.02 -15.93
N VAL A 565 -26.48 15.26 -16.05
CA VAL A 565 -26.84 16.39 -15.18
C VAL A 565 -28.13 17.07 -15.65
N ARG A 566 -28.97 17.52 -14.71
CA ARG A 566 -30.14 18.37 -15.02
C ARG A 566 -29.79 19.85 -14.84
N PRO A 567 -30.04 20.76 -15.81
CA PRO A 567 -29.79 22.20 -15.62
C PRO A 567 -30.50 22.84 -14.41
N LEU A 568 -31.61 22.23 -13.96
CA LEU A 568 -32.34 22.63 -12.75
C LEU A 568 -31.55 22.40 -11.44
N GLU A 569 -30.67 21.40 -11.42
CA GLU A 569 -29.87 20.99 -10.26
C GLU A 569 -28.75 22.00 -9.99
N ILE A 570 -27.98 22.34 -11.04
CA ILE A 570 -27.00 23.44 -11.03
C ILE A 570 -27.66 24.74 -10.55
N LYS A 571 -28.88 25.04 -11.01
CA LYS A 571 -29.64 26.20 -10.52
C LYS A 571 -29.90 26.11 -9.00
N GLN A 572 -30.41 24.99 -8.49
CA GLN A 572 -30.76 24.83 -7.08
C GLN A 572 -29.53 24.96 -6.17
N ASN A 573 -28.41 24.35 -6.57
CA ASN A 573 -27.15 24.42 -5.82
C ASN A 573 -26.57 25.84 -5.78
N MET A 574 -26.60 26.57 -6.90
CA MET A 574 -26.17 27.98 -6.93
C MET A 574 -27.13 28.92 -6.18
N GLU A 575 -28.45 28.71 -6.24
CA GLU A 575 -29.43 29.46 -5.42
C GLU A 575 -29.16 29.24 -3.92
N SER A 576 -28.91 28.00 -3.49
CA SER A 576 -28.61 27.65 -2.09
C SER A 576 -27.36 28.37 -1.57
N LEU A 577 -26.26 28.35 -2.33
CA LEU A 577 -24.98 28.93 -1.94
C LEU A 577 -25.00 30.47 -1.87
N PHE A 578 -25.66 31.14 -2.82
CA PHE A 578 -25.51 32.59 -3.00
C PHE A 578 -26.69 33.44 -2.51
N THR A 579 -27.86 32.86 -2.21
CA THR A 579 -29.04 33.64 -1.75
C THR A 579 -28.78 34.41 -0.45
N GLU A 580 -28.10 33.83 0.53
CA GLU A 580 -27.82 34.52 1.81
C GLU A 580 -26.69 35.56 1.67
N ILE A 581 -25.75 35.33 0.76
CA ILE A 581 -24.71 36.30 0.37
C ILE A 581 -25.36 37.51 -0.32
N ALA A 582 -26.33 37.29 -1.20
CA ALA A 582 -27.09 38.34 -1.86
C ALA A 582 -27.89 39.20 -0.87
N LYS A 583 -28.59 38.59 0.10
CA LYS A 583 -29.29 39.32 1.18
C LYS A 583 -28.34 40.15 2.03
N SER A 584 -27.25 39.55 2.52
CA SER A 584 -26.30 40.24 3.41
C SER A 584 -25.56 41.40 2.72
N LYS A 585 -25.30 41.31 1.41
CA LYS A 585 -24.78 42.42 0.59
C LYS A 585 -25.85 43.34 -0.02
N LYS A 586 -27.14 43.05 0.18
CA LYS A 586 -28.30 43.73 -0.47
C LYS A 586 -28.14 43.87 -1.99
N ILE A 587 -27.65 42.81 -2.64
CA ILE A 587 -27.53 42.70 -4.09
C ILE A 587 -28.75 41.96 -4.62
N ALA A 588 -29.35 42.43 -5.71
CA ALA A 588 -30.40 41.70 -6.40
C ALA A 588 -29.80 40.49 -7.11
N TYR A 589 -30.27 39.28 -6.81
CA TYR A 589 -29.78 38.03 -7.39
C TYR A 589 -30.91 37.22 -8.02
N GLN A 590 -30.71 36.76 -9.26
CA GLN A 590 -31.69 35.95 -10.00
C GLN A 590 -31.01 34.86 -10.83
N ILE A 591 -31.60 33.65 -10.87
CA ILE A 591 -31.21 32.58 -11.80
C ILE A 591 -32.37 32.23 -12.73
N THR A 592 -32.14 32.32 -14.04
CA THR A 592 -33.11 32.09 -15.11
C THR A 592 -32.68 30.94 -16.03
N LEU A 593 -33.60 30.01 -16.27
CA LEU A 593 -33.46 28.87 -17.20
C LEU A 593 -34.32 29.15 -18.45
N SER A 594 -33.76 28.95 -19.65
CA SER A 594 -34.55 28.96 -20.88
C SER A 594 -35.42 27.70 -20.99
N PRO A 595 -36.69 27.80 -21.44
CA PRO A 595 -37.54 26.63 -21.71
C PRO A 595 -37.07 25.79 -22.92
N GLU A 596 -36.07 26.27 -23.68
CA GLU A 596 -35.48 25.56 -24.83
C GLU A 596 -34.33 24.62 -24.43
N LEU A 597 -33.91 24.63 -23.16
CA LEU A 597 -32.87 23.72 -22.66
C LEU A 597 -33.32 22.25 -22.73
N PRO A 598 -32.39 21.30 -22.98
CA PRO A 598 -32.69 19.89 -22.81
C PRO A 598 -32.90 19.56 -21.32
N GLU A 599 -33.73 18.55 -21.01
CA GLU A 599 -34.01 18.12 -19.62
C GLU A 599 -32.71 17.65 -18.91
N ARG A 600 -31.77 17.11 -19.69
CA ARG A 600 -30.48 16.57 -19.23
C ARG A 600 -29.36 16.96 -20.19
N MET A 601 -28.14 17.05 -19.66
CA MET A 601 -26.92 17.25 -20.42
C MET A 601 -25.81 16.36 -19.88
N LEU A 602 -24.95 15.81 -20.74
CA LEU A 602 -23.79 15.03 -20.32
C LEU A 602 -22.63 15.96 -19.96
N THR A 603 -22.34 16.12 -18.66
CA THR A 603 -21.20 16.93 -18.18
C THR A 603 -20.77 16.49 -16.77
N ASP A 604 -19.61 16.96 -16.30
CA ASP A 604 -19.19 16.76 -14.90
C ASP A 604 -19.83 17.86 -14.03
N LEU A 605 -20.78 17.48 -13.18
CA LEU A 605 -21.51 18.41 -12.31
C LEU A 605 -20.55 19.21 -11.42
N SER A 606 -19.60 18.53 -10.79
CA SER A 606 -18.66 19.12 -9.83
C SER A 606 -17.76 20.16 -10.52
N ARG A 607 -17.24 19.88 -11.72
CA ARG A 607 -16.40 20.82 -12.47
C ARG A 607 -17.20 21.97 -13.08
N ALA A 608 -18.40 21.71 -13.59
CA ALA A 608 -19.29 22.76 -14.08
C ALA A 608 -19.66 23.74 -12.94
N GLU A 609 -20.03 23.22 -11.77
CA GLU A 609 -20.31 24.05 -10.59
C GLU A 609 -19.06 24.75 -10.04
N GLN A 610 -17.87 24.11 -10.07
CA GLN A 610 -16.61 24.75 -9.68
C GLN A 610 -16.34 26.01 -10.51
N ILE A 611 -16.58 25.95 -11.83
CA ILE A 611 -16.49 27.11 -12.73
C ILE A 611 -17.57 28.16 -12.38
N ILE A 612 -18.85 27.77 -12.34
CA ILE A 612 -19.98 28.70 -12.15
C ILE A 612 -19.90 29.40 -10.78
N LYS A 613 -19.54 28.67 -9.73
CA LYS A 613 -19.30 29.19 -8.37
C LYS A 613 -18.15 30.21 -8.34
N ASN A 614 -17.07 29.99 -9.09
CA ASN A 614 -15.99 30.97 -9.21
C ASN A 614 -16.44 32.22 -9.97
N LEU A 615 -17.19 32.09 -11.07
CA LEU A 615 -17.73 33.23 -11.81
C LEU A 615 -18.70 34.06 -10.93
N LEU A 616 -19.62 33.41 -10.23
CA LEU A 616 -20.54 34.05 -9.28
C LEU A 616 -19.80 34.71 -8.11
N SER A 617 -18.81 34.05 -7.51
CA SER A 617 -18.01 34.61 -6.41
C SER A 617 -17.31 35.91 -6.83
N ASN A 618 -16.78 35.97 -8.06
CA ASN A 618 -16.20 37.21 -8.60
C ASN A 618 -17.28 38.28 -8.85
N ALA A 619 -18.45 37.93 -9.40
CA ALA A 619 -19.56 38.87 -9.54
C ALA A 619 -19.98 39.48 -8.17
N PHE A 620 -20.18 38.65 -7.14
CA PHE A 620 -20.50 39.09 -5.78
C PHE A 620 -19.36 39.86 -5.08
N LYS A 621 -18.13 39.78 -5.59
CA LYS A 621 -16.96 40.51 -5.08
C LYS A 621 -16.82 41.91 -5.71
N PHE A 622 -17.16 42.07 -6.99
CA PHE A 622 -16.96 43.31 -7.74
C PHE A 622 -18.24 44.12 -8.01
N THR A 623 -19.41 43.61 -7.62
CA THR A 623 -20.69 44.34 -7.60
C THR A 623 -20.87 45.11 -6.28
N PRO A 624 -21.26 46.40 -6.31
CA PRO A 624 -21.53 47.17 -5.09
C PRO A 624 -22.87 46.80 -4.43
N GLU A 625 -23.08 47.28 -3.21
CA GLU A 625 -24.39 47.26 -2.52
C GLU A 625 -25.47 47.89 -3.43
N HIS A 626 -26.66 47.27 -3.49
CA HIS A 626 -27.76 47.61 -4.40
C HIS A 626 -27.51 47.37 -5.91
N GLY A 627 -26.42 46.71 -6.30
CA GLY A 627 -26.25 46.20 -7.66
C GLY A 627 -27.09 44.96 -7.98
N GLU A 628 -26.99 44.47 -9.22
CA GLU A 628 -27.67 43.28 -9.76
C GLU A 628 -26.66 42.23 -10.23
N ILE A 629 -26.94 40.95 -9.96
CA ILE A 629 -26.22 39.79 -10.50
C ILE A 629 -27.25 38.79 -11.03
N LYS A 630 -27.04 38.29 -12.25
CA LYS A 630 -27.95 37.36 -12.92
C LYS A 630 -27.19 36.20 -13.53
N LEU A 631 -27.66 34.98 -13.30
CA LEU A 631 -27.21 33.78 -14.01
C LEU A 631 -28.29 33.36 -15.01
N ASP A 632 -28.00 33.52 -16.30
CA ASP A 632 -28.81 32.99 -17.39
C ASP A 632 -28.23 31.65 -17.87
N ILE A 633 -29.09 30.64 -18.01
CA ILE A 633 -28.75 29.34 -18.58
C ILE A 633 -29.66 29.10 -19.79
N SER A 634 -29.07 28.93 -20.97
CA SER A 634 -29.78 28.82 -22.24
C SER A 634 -28.99 28.00 -23.26
N ILE A 635 -29.61 27.65 -24.40
CA ILE A 635 -28.85 27.24 -25.60
C ILE A 635 -28.14 28.47 -26.17
N ALA A 636 -26.95 28.27 -26.75
CA ALA A 636 -26.16 29.31 -27.40
C ALA A 636 -26.71 29.65 -28.80
N ASP A 637 -26.76 30.94 -29.14
CA ASP A 637 -27.16 31.45 -30.46
C ASP A 637 -26.18 30.97 -31.56
N GLN A 638 -26.74 30.52 -32.69
CA GLN A 638 -26.01 30.10 -33.90
C GLN A 638 -25.10 31.18 -34.50
N GLN A 639 -25.29 32.45 -34.13
CA GLN A 639 -24.43 33.56 -34.57
C GLN A 639 -23.16 33.76 -33.71
N ILE A 640 -22.98 32.97 -32.64
CA ILE A 640 -21.80 33.07 -31.75
C ILE A 640 -20.57 32.46 -32.44
N LYS A 641 -19.44 33.15 -32.34
CA LYS A 641 -18.13 32.68 -32.81
C LYS A 641 -17.37 32.07 -31.64
N PHE A 642 -17.06 30.78 -31.73
CA PHE A 642 -16.22 30.07 -30.77
C PHE A 642 -14.73 30.18 -31.12
N TYR A 643 -13.87 30.14 -30.11
CA TYR A 643 -12.41 30.28 -30.23
C TYR A 643 -11.66 28.94 -30.07
N SER A 644 -12.22 27.97 -29.35
CA SER A 644 -11.73 26.59 -29.26
C SER A 644 -11.96 25.82 -30.56
N ASP A 645 -10.97 25.06 -31.00
CA ASP A 645 -11.07 24.19 -32.18
C ASP A 645 -11.98 22.98 -31.96
N GLN A 646 -12.29 22.63 -30.70
CA GLN A 646 -13.31 21.62 -30.37
C GLN A 646 -14.71 22.15 -30.74
N LEU A 647 -15.06 23.35 -30.28
CA LEU A 647 -16.38 23.95 -30.52
C LEU A 647 -16.58 24.42 -31.96
N LYS A 648 -15.55 24.92 -32.65
CA LYS A 648 -15.65 25.34 -34.08
C LYS A 648 -16.11 24.23 -35.03
N ASN A 649 -15.74 22.99 -34.72
CA ASN A 649 -15.99 21.83 -35.58
C ASN A 649 -17.17 20.96 -35.08
N THR A 650 -17.89 21.43 -34.06
CA THR A 650 -18.95 20.68 -33.37
C THR A 650 -20.32 20.97 -33.98
N ASN A 651 -20.98 19.94 -34.51
CA ASN A 651 -22.37 19.99 -34.99
C ASN A 651 -23.43 19.80 -33.88
N GLN A 652 -23.01 19.74 -32.61
CA GLN A 652 -23.89 19.54 -31.46
C GLN A 652 -24.51 20.86 -30.99
N GLN A 653 -25.57 20.77 -30.18
CA GLN A 653 -26.05 21.93 -29.42
C GLN A 653 -25.01 22.33 -28.37
N VAL A 654 -24.98 23.62 -28.01
CA VAL A 654 -24.08 24.17 -26.99
C VAL A 654 -24.93 24.92 -25.96
N ILE A 655 -24.70 24.65 -24.67
CA ILE A 655 -25.35 25.36 -23.57
C ILE A 655 -24.43 26.49 -23.09
N SER A 656 -25.00 27.68 -22.90
CA SER A 656 -24.35 28.85 -22.34
C SER A 656 -24.81 29.11 -20.90
N PHE A 657 -23.87 29.13 -19.96
CA PHE A 657 -24.04 29.59 -18.58
C PHE A 657 -23.44 30.99 -18.45
N SER A 658 -24.29 32.01 -18.39
CA SER A 658 -23.92 33.42 -18.49
C SER A 658 -24.13 34.13 -17.16
N VAL A 659 -23.04 34.41 -16.45
CA VAL A 659 -23.02 35.23 -15.23
C VAL A 659 -22.82 36.69 -15.62
N LYS A 660 -23.86 37.51 -15.41
CA LYS A 660 -23.85 38.96 -15.63
C LYS A 660 -23.84 39.69 -14.29
N ASP A 661 -23.02 40.72 -14.17
CA ASP A 661 -22.95 41.63 -13.03
C ASP A 661 -23.20 43.10 -13.45
N SER A 662 -23.60 43.94 -12.49
CA SER A 662 -23.65 45.41 -12.63
C SER A 662 -22.48 46.09 -11.90
N GLY A 663 -21.30 45.45 -11.90
CA GLY A 663 -20.12 45.88 -11.17
C GLY A 663 -19.25 46.91 -11.90
N ILE A 664 -17.98 46.98 -11.50
CA ILE A 664 -17.03 48.00 -12.00
C ILE A 664 -16.65 47.87 -13.50
N GLY A 665 -16.87 46.70 -14.11
CA GLY A 665 -16.45 46.41 -15.49
C GLY A 665 -14.93 46.27 -15.66
N ILE A 666 -14.50 45.79 -16.84
CA ILE A 666 -13.11 45.42 -17.14
C ILE A 666 -12.68 46.02 -18.48
N PRO A 667 -11.64 46.88 -18.52
CA PRO A 667 -11.09 47.44 -19.76
C PRO A 667 -10.64 46.39 -20.78
N SER A 668 -10.85 46.66 -22.08
CA SER A 668 -10.66 45.69 -23.16
C SER A 668 -9.22 45.23 -23.38
N ASP A 669 -8.23 46.07 -23.02
CA ASP A 669 -6.81 45.72 -22.98
C ASP A 669 -6.49 44.67 -21.91
N LYS A 670 -7.31 44.58 -20.86
CA LYS A 670 -7.11 43.71 -19.69
C LYS A 670 -7.92 42.41 -19.73
N GLN A 671 -8.94 42.32 -20.58
CA GLN A 671 -9.84 41.16 -20.68
C GLN A 671 -9.15 39.83 -21.06
N LYS A 672 -7.96 39.87 -21.68
CA LYS A 672 -7.12 38.66 -21.86
C LYS A 672 -6.26 38.35 -20.64
N LEU A 673 -5.67 39.37 -20.02
CA LEU A 673 -4.74 39.25 -18.90
C LEU A 673 -5.38 38.58 -17.68
N ILE A 674 -6.67 38.79 -17.43
CA ILE A 674 -7.40 38.19 -16.29
C ILE A 674 -7.51 36.65 -16.32
N PHE A 675 -7.17 36.01 -17.43
CA PHE A 675 -7.13 34.54 -17.56
C PHE A 675 -5.71 33.95 -17.48
N GLU A 676 -4.68 34.79 -17.32
CA GLU A 676 -3.31 34.35 -17.01
C GLU A 676 -3.14 34.14 -15.49
N ALA A 677 -2.49 33.05 -15.09
CA ALA A 677 -2.27 32.75 -13.68
C ALA A 677 -1.50 33.87 -12.96
N PHE A 678 -1.93 34.19 -11.74
CA PHE A 678 -1.37 35.24 -10.86
C PHE A 678 -1.48 36.67 -11.40
N LYS A 679 -2.21 36.94 -12.50
CA LYS A 679 -2.46 38.31 -12.97
C LYS A 679 -3.72 38.91 -12.34
N GLN A 680 -3.73 40.24 -12.21
CA GLN A 680 -4.90 41.02 -11.79
C GLN A 680 -5.04 42.26 -12.67
N ALA A 681 -6.28 42.72 -12.89
CA ALA A 681 -6.58 43.83 -13.79
C ALA A 681 -5.88 45.15 -13.40
N ASP A 682 -5.61 45.39 -12.12
CA ASP A 682 -4.93 46.60 -11.64
C ASP A 682 -3.40 46.56 -11.87
N GLY A 683 -2.83 45.44 -12.32
CA GLY A 683 -1.40 45.29 -12.65
C GLY A 683 -0.43 45.38 -11.46
N THR A 684 -0.93 45.64 -10.25
CA THR A 684 -0.15 45.64 -9.01
C THR A 684 -0.51 44.44 -8.14
N THR A 685 0.42 44.02 -7.27
CA THR A 685 0.22 42.92 -6.30
C THR A 685 -0.49 43.37 -5.00
N SER A 686 -0.99 44.61 -4.95
CA SER A 686 -1.54 45.21 -3.72
C SER A 686 -3.01 44.85 -3.52
N ARG A 687 -3.31 44.11 -2.44
CA ARG A 687 -4.62 43.48 -2.20
C ARG A 687 -5.68 44.48 -1.72
N LYS A 688 -6.32 45.21 -2.64
CA LYS A 688 -7.54 46.00 -2.32
C LYS A 688 -8.82 45.16 -2.28
N TYR A 689 -8.88 44.05 -3.04
CA TYR A 689 -9.98 43.09 -3.04
C TYR A 689 -9.44 41.66 -3.05
N GLY A 690 -9.42 40.99 -1.89
CA GLY A 690 -8.74 39.71 -1.67
C GLY A 690 -9.13 38.57 -2.63
N GLY A 691 -8.15 37.76 -3.04
CA GLY A 691 -8.31 36.61 -3.94
C GLY A 691 -6.99 36.16 -4.56
N THR A 692 -6.91 34.89 -4.97
CA THR A 692 -5.67 34.20 -5.37
C THR A 692 -5.10 34.62 -6.72
N GLY A 693 -5.95 35.05 -7.65
CA GLY A 693 -5.56 35.27 -9.06
C GLY A 693 -5.41 33.96 -9.84
N LEU A 694 -5.93 32.84 -9.33
CA LEU A 694 -5.88 31.53 -9.98
C LEU A 694 -7.26 31.02 -10.44
N GLY A 695 -8.35 31.43 -9.78
CA GLY A 695 -9.69 30.92 -10.07
C GLY A 695 -10.12 31.04 -11.54
N LEU A 696 -9.84 32.16 -12.24
CA LEU A 696 -10.18 32.32 -13.66
C LEU A 696 -9.31 31.48 -14.60
N SER A 697 -8.01 31.31 -14.31
CA SER A 697 -7.15 30.41 -15.09
C SER A 697 -7.54 28.95 -14.89
N ILE A 698 -7.83 28.52 -13.65
CA ILE A 698 -8.35 27.17 -13.35
C ILE A 698 -9.69 26.95 -14.05
N SER A 699 -10.61 27.94 -14.00
CA SER A 699 -11.91 27.84 -14.68
C SER A 699 -11.78 27.69 -16.19
N LYS A 700 -10.82 28.39 -16.81
CA LYS A 700 -10.54 28.29 -18.25
C LYS A 700 -10.02 26.91 -18.62
N GLU A 701 -9.07 26.36 -17.88
CA GLU A 701 -8.55 25.02 -18.19
C GLU A 701 -9.56 23.91 -17.88
N LEU A 702 -10.37 24.03 -16.82
CA LEU A 702 -11.51 23.13 -16.58
C LEU A 702 -12.52 23.20 -17.74
N ALA A 703 -12.81 24.38 -18.28
CA ALA A 703 -13.70 24.52 -19.43
C ALA A 703 -13.11 23.84 -20.70
N ASN A 704 -11.81 24.03 -20.97
CA ASN A 704 -11.10 23.34 -22.07
C ASN A 704 -11.16 21.81 -21.92
N ILE A 705 -10.97 21.32 -20.70
CA ILE A 705 -11.01 19.88 -20.36
C ILE A 705 -12.43 19.31 -20.52
N LEU A 706 -13.47 20.09 -20.25
CA LEU A 706 -14.87 19.75 -20.54
C LEU A 706 -15.28 19.92 -22.02
N GLY A 707 -14.33 20.19 -22.93
CA GLY A 707 -14.59 20.42 -24.36
C GLY A 707 -15.30 21.75 -24.69
N GLY A 708 -15.34 22.66 -23.73
CA GLY A 708 -16.00 23.96 -23.81
C GLY A 708 -15.04 25.15 -23.91
N GLU A 709 -15.55 26.36 -23.68
CA GLU A 709 -14.74 27.57 -23.53
C GLU A 709 -15.41 28.62 -22.63
N ILE A 710 -14.63 29.57 -22.10
CA ILE A 710 -15.16 30.74 -21.39
C ILE A 710 -14.88 31.99 -22.23
N GLN A 711 -15.93 32.78 -22.51
CA GLN A 711 -15.83 34.13 -23.07
C GLN A 711 -16.17 35.19 -22.01
N VAL A 712 -15.64 36.40 -22.20
CA VAL A 712 -16.00 37.59 -21.41
C VAL A 712 -16.46 38.72 -22.33
N ARG A 713 -17.47 39.47 -21.91
CA ARG A 713 -17.88 40.76 -22.48
C ARG A 713 -18.04 41.74 -21.31
N SER A 714 -17.37 42.88 -21.33
CA SER A 714 -17.37 43.82 -20.22
C SER A 714 -17.06 45.23 -20.70
N GLU A 715 -17.68 46.23 -20.07
CA GLU A 715 -17.46 47.65 -20.34
C GLU A 715 -17.27 48.38 -18.99
N PRO A 716 -16.23 49.24 -18.84
CA PRO A 716 -15.96 49.93 -17.57
C PRO A 716 -17.14 50.79 -17.11
N GLY A 717 -17.58 50.57 -15.88
CA GLY A 717 -18.69 51.30 -15.25
C GLY A 717 -20.10 50.76 -15.53
N THR A 718 -20.27 49.74 -16.38
CA THR A 718 -21.57 49.10 -16.66
C THR A 718 -21.68 47.65 -16.17
N GLY A 719 -20.57 47.07 -15.71
CA GLY A 719 -20.49 45.67 -15.28
C GLY A 719 -19.93 44.72 -16.35
N SER A 720 -19.90 43.43 -16.02
CA SER A 720 -19.33 42.37 -16.86
C SER A 720 -20.33 41.23 -17.12
N CYS A 721 -20.01 40.42 -18.11
CA CYS A 721 -20.70 39.20 -18.47
C CYS A 721 -19.67 38.13 -18.80
N PHE A 722 -19.60 37.09 -17.98
CA PHE A 722 -18.76 35.90 -18.20
C PHE A 722 -19.67 34.75 -18.64
N THR A 723 -19.38 34.15 -19.79
CA THR A 723 -20.20 33.07 -20.35
C THR A 723 -19.34 31.82 -20.55
N LEU A 724 -19.66 30.76 -19.82
CA LEU A 724 -19.16 29.41 -20.07
C LEU A 724 -20.03 28.75 -21.14
N TYR A 725 -19.42 28.17 -22.16
CA TYR A 725 -20.07 27.37 -23.19
C TYR A 725 -19.64 25.90 -23.04
N LEU A 726 -20.60 24.98 -22.96
CA LEU A 726 -20.38 23.54 -22.91
C LEU A 726 -21.15 22.82 -24.04
N PRO A 727 -20.55 21.83 -24.74
CA PRO A 727 -21.25 21.05 -25.77
C PRO A 727 -22.27 20.07 -25.15
N VAL A 728 -23.31 19.72 -25.91
CA VAL A 728 -24.34 18.75 -25.53
C VAL A 728 -24.19 17.50 -26.39
N ILE A 729 -23.65 16.43 -25.79
CA ILE A 729 -23.51 15.12 -26.44
C ILE A 729 -24.90 14.45 -26.55
N PRO A 730 -25.38 14.04 -27.73
CA PRO A 730 -26.67 13.35 -27.89
C PRO A 730 -26.67 11.93 -27.32
N ASP A 731 -27.80 11.52 -26.72
CA ASP A 731 -27.97 10.33 -25.87
C ASP A 731 -28.17 9.00 -26.64
N GLU A 732 -27.66 8.89 -27.87
CA GLU A 732 -28.11 7.87 -28.85
C GLU A 732 -27.19 6.62 -28.95
N GLN A 733 -26.22 6.43 -28.04
CA GLN A 733 -25.17 5.42 -28.22
C GLN A 733 -24.86 4.46 -27.05
N ILE A 734 -25.64 4.46 -25.96
CA ILE A 734 -25.50 3.46 -24.88
C ILE A 734 -26.83 2.71 -24.68
N SER A 735 -27.02 1.65 -25.46
CA SER A 735 -28.10 0.67 -25.28
C SER A 735 -27.53 -0.66 -24.78
N GLY A 736 -27.53 -0.84 -23.46
CA GLY A 736 -27.13 -2.08 -22.79
C GLY A 736 -27.88 -2.21 -21.47
N THR A 737 -28.97 -2.98 -21.45
CA THR A 737 -29.77 -3.15 -20.23
C THR A 737 -29.07 -4.08 -19.23
N PRO A 738 -29.12 -3.75 -17.93
CA PRO A 738 -28.40 -4.49 -16.88
C PRO A 738 -29.07 -5.82 -16.55
N TYR A 739 -28.36 -6.70 -15.83
CA TYR A 739 -28.84 -7.39 -14.62
C TYR A 739 -27.91 -8.47 -14.08
N GLU A 740 -27.92 -8.71 -12.75
CA GLU A 740 -27.72 -10.06 -12.22
C GLU A 740 -27.28 -10.26 -10.70
N LEU A 741 -26.13 -10.85 -10.15
CA LEU A 741 -25.57 -12.21 -9.67
C LEU A 741 -25.06 -12.15 -8.22
N LYS A 742 -24.59 -13.23 -7.60
CA LYS A 742 -23.93 -13.24 -6.28
C LYS A 742 -23.44 -14.67 -5.98
N GLN A 743 -22.75 -14.93 -4.87
CA GLN A 743 -21.28 -14.97 -4.83
C GLN A 743 -20.82 -16.46 -4.69
N GLN A 744 -19.81 -16.98 -3.97
CA GLN A 744 -19.10 -16.68 -2.70
C GLN A 744 -18.33 -17.96 -2.28
N GLN A 745 -17.67 -17.94 -1.13
CA GLN A 745 -17.45 -19.06 -0.19
C GLN A 745 -16.77 -20.35 -0.67
N THR A 746 -15.50 -20.52 -0.23
CA THR A 746 -15.16 -21.58 0.74
C THR A 746 -14.04 -21.10 1.69
N ALA A 747 -14.30 -21.21 2.99
CA ALA A 747 -13.50 -20.69 4.11
C ALA A 747 -12.12 -21.36 4.33
N PRO A 748 -11.22 -20.76 5.16
CA PRO A 748 -9.86 -21.24 5.42
C PRO A 748 -9.72 -22.06 6.72
N VAL A 749 -8.56 -22.72 6.94
CA VAL A 749 -8.27 -23.50 8.17
C VAL A 749 -6.90 -23.20 8.81
N SER A 750 -6.94 -22.44 9.92
CA SER A 750 -6.14 -22.51 11.18
C SER A 750 -4.59 -22.48 11.23
N ILE A 751 -4.07 -22.01 12.39
CA ILE A 751 -2.65 -22.05 12.83
C ILE A 751 -2.61 -22.27 14.37
N PRO A 752 -1.71 -23.11 14.94
CA PRO A 752 -1.64 -23.38 16.40
C PRO A 752 -1.11 -22.26 17.34
N PHE A 753 -1.03 -22.57 18.65
CA PHE A 753 -0.79 -21.68 19.82
C PHE A 753 0.71 -21.73 20.30
N ILE A 754 1.24 -21.26 21.45
CA ILE A 754 0.74 -20.93 22.82
C ILE A 754 0.97 -19.42 23.18
N ALA A 755 1.41 -18.87 24.34
CA ALA A 755 2.08 -19.34 25.58
C ALA A 755 1.89 -18.36 26.79
N GLU A 756 2.34 -18.76 27.99
CA GLU A 756 2.18 -18.09 29.32
C GLU A 756 3.39 -17.15 29.66
N ALA A 757 3.52 -16.36 30.76
CA ALA A 757 2.83 -16.14 32.06
C ALA A 757 3.18 -14.70 32.58
N PRO A 758 3.23 -14.32 33.89
CA PRO A 758 2.47 -14.66 35.12
C PRO A 758 1.84 -13.39 35.81
N ALA A 759 1.42 -13.47 37.09
CA ALA A 759 0.58 -12.49 37.82
C ALA A 759 1.27 -11.59 38.92
N LEU A 760 0.46 -10.97 39.81
CA LEU A 760 0.73 -9.95 40.88
C LEU A 760 0.64 -8.46 40.39
N ASN A 761 0.15 -7.44 41.13
CA ASN A 761 -0.44 -7.30 42.48
C ASN A 761 -1.33 -6.00 42.57
N PRO A 762 -2.19 -5.78 43.60
CA PRO A 762 -3.14 -4.65 43.65
C PRO A 762 -2.58 -3.31 44.21
N VAL A 763 -3.20 -2.17 43.85
CA VAL A 763 -2.70 -0.80 44.14
C VAL A 763 -3.79 0.14 44.75
N ASN A 764 -3.34 1.20 45.45
CA ASN A 764 -4.12 2.12 46.29
C ASN A 764 -5.14 3.04 45.57
N LYS A 765 -6.22 3.36 46.28
CA LYS A 765 -7.43 4.03 45.75
C LYS A 765 -7.50 5.56 45.94
N ASN A 766 -6.37 6.27 46.02
CA ASN A 766 -6.33 7.68 46.47
C ASN A 766 -5.19 8.54 45.84
N ARG A 767 -4.75 8.22 44.61
CA ARG A 767 -3.74 8.98 43.83
C ARG A 767 -4.44 9.75 42.70
N LYS A 768 -3.96 10.95 42.35
CA LYS A 768 -4.36 11.64 41.11
C LYS A 768 -3.79 10.90 39.89
N GLN A 769 -4.61 10.66 38.88
CA GLN A 769 -4.20 9.96 37.67
C GLN A 769 -3.21 10.81 36.88
N THR A 770 -2.03 10.27 36.62
CA THR A 770 -0.94 10.92 35.90
C THR A 770 -0.94 10.52 34.43
N LEU A 771 -0.92 11.50 33.53
CA LEU A 771 -0.95 11.30 32.08
C LEU A 771 0.38 11.77 31.48
N LEU A 772 1.13 10.89 30.83
CA LEU A 772 2.34 11.28 30.09
C LEU A 772 1.98 11.64 28.65
N ILE A 773 2.30 12.87 28.24
CA ILE A 773 2.16 13.34 26.86
C ILE A 773 3.56 13.39 26.24
N VAL A 774 3.76 12.65 25.15
CA VAL A 774 5.02 12.60 24.40
C VAL A 774 4.80 13.24 23.03
N GLU A 775 5.23 14.49 22.89
CA GLU A 775 4.91 15.40 21.78
C GLU A 775 6.05 16.43 21.64
N ASP A 776 6.61 16.59 20.43
CA ASP A 776 7.75 17.48 20.17
C ASP A 776 7.36 18.92 19.79
N ASP A 777 6.13 19.15 19.28
CA ASP A 777 5.56 20.50 19.21
C ASP A 777 5.24 20.99 20.63
N LEU A 778 6.13 21.83 21.17
CA LEU A 778 5.99 22.45 22.50
C LEU A 778 4.64 23.17 22.70
N ILE A 779 4.07 23.76 21.65
CA ILE A 779 2.81 24.51 21.71
C ILE A 779 1.64 23.54 21.77
N PHE A 780 1.66 22.47 20.96
CA PHE A 780 0.61 21.45 20.99
C PHE A 780 0.66 20.60 22.27
N ALA A 781 1.86 20.31 22.78
CA ALA A 781 2.07 19.68 24.08
C ALA A 781 1.46 20.51 25.23
N ASP A 782 1.60 21.84 25.19
CA ASP A 782 0.98 22.75 26.16
C ASP A 782 -0.56 22.74 26.07
N VAL A 783 -1.14 22.70 24.86
CA VAL A 783 -2.60 22.56 24.64
C VAL A 783 -3.12 21.23 25.21
N LEU A 784 -2.43 20.11 24.92
CA LEU A 784 -2.79 18.79 25.45
C LEU A 784 -2.67 18.73 26.99
N LYS A 785 -1.69 19.42 27.57
CA LYS A 785 -1.48 19.54 29.01
C LYS A 785 -2.61 20.32 29.68
N ASP A 786 -3.04 21.45 29.11
CA ASP A 786 -4.17 22.23 29.66
C ASP A 786 -5.49 21.45 29.55
N TYR A 787 -5.72 20.76 28.43
CA TYR A 787 -6.88 19.88 28.25
C TYR A 787 -6.86 18.67 29.20
N ALA A 788 -5.69 18.08 29.45
CA ALA A 788 -5.53 17.00 30.44
C ALA A 788 -5.90 17.46 31.87
N ILE A 789 -5.55 18.68 32.24
CA ILE A 789 -5.92 19.28 33.53
C ILE A 789 -7.44 19.48 33.62
N GLU A 790 -8.10 19.94 32.54
CA GLU A 790 -9.56 20.07 32.49
C GLU A 790 -10.25 18.71 32.69
N LYS A 791 -9.79 17.66 32.02
CA LYS A 791 -10.35 16.29 32.16
C LYS A 791 -9.88 15.56 33.44
N GLY A 792 -9.13 16.22 34.32
CA GLY A 792 -8.82 15.76 35.69
C GLY A 792 -7.48 15.04 35.90
N PHE A 793 -6.63 14.93 34.86
CA PHE A 793 -5.32 14.31 34.94
C PHE A 793 -4.24 15.27 35.48
N GLU A 794 -3.14 14.69 35.98
CA GLU A 794 -1.90 15.38 36.32
C GLU A 794 -0.87 15.13 35.20
N PRO A 795 -0.65 16.09 34.28
CA PRO A 795 0.15 15.86 33.08
C PRO A 795 1.66 15.84 33.37
N LEU A 796 2.35 14.90 32.72
CA LEU A 796 3.81 14.84 32.57
C LEU A 796 4.13 15.10 31.10
N LEU A 797 5.13 15.93 30.81
CA LEU A 797 5.54 16.27 29.44
C LEU A 797 6.90 15.66 29.09
N ALA A 798 6.99 15.09 27.89
CA ALA A 798 8.24 14.70 27.25
C ALA A 798 8.25 15.16 25.78
N HIS A 799 9.38 15.71 25.32
CA HIS A 799 9.52 16.32 23.99
C HIS A 799 10.45 15.53 23.06
N SER A 800 10.79 14.30 23.43
CA SER A 800 11.55 13.38 22.59
C SER A 800 11.20 11.93 22.93
N GLY A 801 11.42 11.02 21.97
CA GLY A 801 10.99 9.64 22.12
C GLY A 801 11.73 8.86 23.20
N ASP A 802 13.00 9.17 23.42
CA ASP A 802 13.83 8.60 24.47
C ASP A 802 13.46 9.11 25.87
N THR A 803 13.17 10.41 26.03
CA THR A 803 12.72 10.97 27.31
C THR A 803 11.31 10.49 27.67
N GLY A 804 10.41 10.33 26.69
CA GLY A 804 9.09 9.73 26.91
C GLY A 804 9.19 8.29 27.42
N LEU A 805 10.07 7.47 26.84
CA LEU A 805 10.26 6.07 27.27
C LEU A 805 10.91 5.97 28.67
N ASP A 806 11.86 6.84 29.00
CA ASP A 806 12.45 6.90 30.35
C ASP A 806 11.43 7.37 31.39
N MET A 807 10.63 8.41 31.09
CA MET A 807 9.55 8.83 31.99
C MET A 807 8.48 7.76 32.17
N ALA A 808 8.06 7.08 31.09
CA ALA A 808 7.08 6.00 31.19
C ALA A 808 7.57 4.85 32.10
N THR A 809 8.85 4.51 32.04
CA THR A 809 9.43 3.42 32.84
C THR A 809 9.84 3.83 34.27
N THR A 810 10.21 5.10 34.51
CA THR A 810 10.62 5.58 35.84
C THR A 810 9.49 6.23 36.66
N LYS A 811 8.45 6.76 36.01
CA LYS A 811 7.29 7.40 36.69
C LYS A 811 6.07 6.51 36.79
N LEU A 812 5.93 5.54 35.89
CA LEU A 812 4.74 4.68 35.74
C LEU A 812 3.46 5.54 35.73
N PRO A 813 3.23 6.31 34.64
CA PRO A 813 2.00 7.07 34.46
C PRO A 813 0.81 6.14 34.30
N ASP A 814 -0.37 6.62 34.70
CA ASP A 814 -1.62 5.87 34.62
C ASP A 814 -2.14 5.79 33.16
N ALA A 815 -1.69 6.70 32.28
CA ALA A 815 -1.94 6.66 30.83
C ALA A 815 -0.87 7.42 30.02
N ILE A 816 -0.81 7.18 28.69
CA ILE A 816 0.13 7.83 27.76
C ILE A 816 -0.59 8.33 26.49
N ILE A 817 -0.27 9.56 26.06
CA ILE A 817 -0.51 10.10 24.71
C ILE A 817 0.85 10.19 23.98
N LEU A 818 0.91 9.77 22.71
CA LEU A 818 2.16 9.53 21.99
C LEU A 818 2.04 9.92 20.51
N ASP A 819 2.81 10.90 20.01
CA ASP A 819 2.96 11.07 18.55
C ASP A 819 3.85 9.95 17.95
N VAL A 820 3.55 9.60 16.71
CA VAL A 820 4.39 8.79 15.83
C VAL A 820 5.70 9.51 15.45
N MET A 821 5.66 10.79 15.05
CA MET A 821 6.76 11.49 14.37
C MET A 821 7.81 12.11 15.30
N LEU A 822 8.11 11.43 16.42
CA LEU A 822 9.00 11.95 17.46
C LEU A 822 10.50 11.92 17.10
N PRO A 823 11.29 12.93 17.55
CA PRO A 823 12.73 12.93 17.40
C PRO A 823 13.41 11.88 18.31
N VAL A 824 14.60 11.47 17.89
CA VAL A 824 15.45 10.40 18.49
C VAL A 824 14.84 8.99 18.40
N MET A 825 13.55 8.81 18.63
CA MET A 825 12.85 7.52 18.55
C MET A 825 11.41 7.69 18.09
N ASP A 826 11.07 7.07 16.97
CA ASP A 826 9.70 6.97 16.41
C ASP A 826 8.72 6.35 17.41
N GLY A 827 7.50 6.92 17.50
CA GLY A 827 6.40 6.45 18.34
C GLY A 827 6.05 4.97 18.16
N TRP A 828 6.19 4.41 16.95
CA TRP A 828 6.04 2.95 16.73
C TRP A 828 7.06 2.13 17.53
N ASN A 829 8.32 2.59 17.60
CA ASN A 829 9.35 1.92 18.38
C ASN A 829 9.13 2.11 19.89
N ILE A 830 8.55 3.24 20.31
CA ILE A 830 8.21 3.50 21.71
C ILE A 830 7.05 2.60 22.15
N LEU A 831 5.95 2.55 21.38
CA LEU A 831 4.80 1.68 21.65
C LEU A 831 5.25 0.22 21.83
N ASN A 832 6.06 -0.29 20.89
CA ASN A 832 6.51 -1.69 20.94
C ASN A 832 7.46 -1.96 22.11
N ARG A 833 8.26 -0.97 22.56
CA ARG A 833 9.06 -1.06 23.79
C ARG A 833 8.22 -0.98 25.06
N LEU A 834 7.20 -0.13 25.09
CA LEU A 834 6.25 -0.02 26.20
C LEU A 834 5.46 -1.33 26.37
N LYS A 835 5.03 -1.95 25.28
CA LYS A 835 4.24 -3.20 25.29
C LYS A 835 5.05 -4.48 25.48
N SER A 836 6.33 -4.50 25.09
CA SER A 836 7.23 -5.62 25.39
C SER A 836 7.80 -5.61 26.82
N ASN A 837 7.82 -4.46 27.51
CA ASN A 837 8.30 -4.35 28.89
C ASN A 837 7.20 -4.70 29.92
N PRO A 838 7.38 -5.71 30.80
CA PRO A 838 6.40 -6.11 31.81
C PRO A 838 5.93 -4.98 32.74
N LEU A 839 6.78 -3.98 33.01
CA LEU A 839 6.44 -2.85 33.90
C LEU A 839 5.54 -1.80 33.24
N THR A 840 5.49 -1.73 31.91
CA THR A 840 4.73 -0.69 31.18
C THR A 840 3.66 -1.27 30.24
N LYS A 841 3.64 -2.59 29.99
CA LYS A 841 2.71 -3.22 29.02
C LYS A 841 1.23 -2.93 29.27
N HIS A 842 0.87 -2.77 30.54
CA HIS A 842 -0.50 -2.54 31.00
C HIS A 842 -0.95 -1.06 30.89
N ILE A 843 -0.03 -0.12 30.68
CA ILE A 843 -0.37 1.31 30.59
C ILE A 843 -1.10 1.54 29.25
N PRO A 844 -2.27 2.20 29.24
CA PRO A 844 -2.98 2.55 28.01
C PRO A 844 -2.21 3.62 27.24
N VAL A 845 -1.99 3.40 25.94
CA VAL A 845 -1.28 4.32 25.04
C VAL A 845 -2.20 4.73 23.91
N HIS A 846 -2.47 6.02 23.75
CA HIS A 846 -3.22 6.58 22.63
C HIS A 846 -2.25 7.26 21.66
N MET A 847 -2.28 6.86 20.39
CA MET A 847 -1.32 7.36 19.38
C MET A 847 -1.88 8.57 18.61
N MET A 848 -0.99 9.40 18.09
CA MET A 848 -1.32 10.54 17.22
C MET A 848 -0.42 10.55 15.98
N SER A 849 -0.88 11.09 14.85
CA SER A 849 -0.03 11.28 13.66
C SER A 849 -0.57 12.34 12.71
N ALA A 850 0.32 13.02 11.97
CA ALA A 850 -0.02 13.97 10.92
C ALA A 850 -0.28 13.35 9.53
N GLY A 851 0.10 12.08 9.30
CA GLY A 851 0.07 11.45 7.98
C GLY A 851 -1.16 10.56 7.68
N GLU A 852 -1.17 9.95 6.49
CA GLU A 852 -2.15 8.92 6.09
C GLU A 852 -1.88 7.53 6.71
N VAL A 853 -1.41 7.49 7.95
CA VAL A 853 -1.07 6.24 8.61
C VAL A 853 -2.35 5.52 9.06
N ARG A 854 -2.54 4.26 8.62
CA ARG A 854 -3.73 3.46 8.95
C ARG A 854 -3.80 3.20 10.46
N GLY A 855 -4.80 3.78 11.13
CA GLY A 855 -5.01 3.63 12.58
C GLY A 855 -5.12 2.18 13.06
N GLU A 856 -5.55 1.25 12.19
CA GLU A 856 -5.51 -0.19 12.45
C GLU A 856 -4.15 -0.70 12.95
N LYS A 857 -3.05 -0.14 12.40
CA LYS A 857 -1.70 -0.57 12.78
C LYS A 857 -1.44 -0.23 14.24
N ALA A 858 -1.92 0.92 14.73
CA ALA A 858 -1.73 1.33 16.12
C ALA A 858 -2.43 0.37 17.07
N LEU A 859 -3.67 -0.02 16.74
CA LEU A 859 -4.45 -1.01 17.50
C LEU A 859 -3.78 -2.40 17.47
N LYS A 860 -3.30 -2.85 16.30
CA LYS A 860 -2.59 -4.14 16.13
C LYS A 860 -1.27 -4.21 16.90
N GLU A 861 -0.57 -3.09 17.09
CA GLU A 861 0.67 -2.99 17.89
C GLU A 861 0.38 -2.65 19.39
N GLY A 862 -0.89 -2.60 19.80
CA GLY A 862 -1.32 -2.53 21.20
C GLY A 862 -1.70 -1.14 21.75
N ALA A 863 -1.86 -0.12 20.91
CA ALA A 863 -2.46 1.15 21.32
C ALA A 863 -3.96 1.00 21.59
N ILE A 864 -4.53 1.82 22.48
CA ILE A 864 -5.97 1.86 22.77
C ILE A 864 -6.76 2.74 21.79
N GLY A 865 -6.09 3.48 20.92
CA GLY A 865 -6.70 4.40 19.98
C GLY A 865 -5.66 5.18 19.17
N PHE A 866 -6.14 5.91 18.16
CA PHE A 866 -5.33 6.66 17.21
C PHE A 866 -6.07 7.92 16.75
N LEU A 867 -5.42 9.08 16.85
CA LEU A 867 -5.91 10.37 16.34
C LEU A 867 -5.10 10.82 15.12
N LYS A 868 -5.79 11.44 14.14
CA LYS A 868 -5.15 12.07 12.98
C LYS A 868 -5.13 13.59 13.19
N LYS A 869 -3.95 14.22 13.12
CA LYS A 869 -3.82 15.68 13.10
C LYS A 869 -4.27 16.21 11.72
N PRO A 870 -4.99 17.34 11.60
CA PRO A 870 -5.49 18.20 12.68
C PRO A 870 -6.61 17.53 13.49
N ILE A 871 -6.50 17.59 14.81
CA ILE A 871 -7.47 16.97 15.72
C ILE A 871 -8.57 17.98 16.03
N GLU A 872 -9.83 17.56 15.86
CA GLU A 872 -10.99 18.35 16.25
C GLU A 872 -11.36 18.10 17.72
N GLU A 873 -12.05 19.05 18.35
CA GLU A 873 -12.30 19.01 19.80
C GLU A 873 -13.11 17.78 20.24
N ASP A 874 -14.15 17.41 19.50
CA ASP A 874 -14.95 16.21 19.76
C ASP A 874 -14.10 14.92 19.73
N GLN A 875 -13.01 14.93 18.96
CA GLN A 875 -12.08 13.81 18.86
C GLN A 875 -11.11 13.76 20.06
N LEU A 876 -10.72 14.93 20.60
CA LEU A 876 -10.01 15.02 21.87
C LEU A 876 -10.90 14.57 23.04
N ASP A 877 -12.15 15.03 23.11
CA ASP A 877 -13.08 14.63 24.18
C ASP A 877 -13.33 13.12 24.14
N HIS A 878 -13.49 12.54 22.94
CA HIS A 878 -13.54 11.09 22.76
C HIS A 878 -12.26 10.41 23.27
N ALA A 879 -11.06 10.80 22.81
CA ALA A 879 -9.81 10.15 23.20
C ALA A 879 -9.53 10.23 24.71
N PHE A 880 -9.75 11.39 25.33
CA PHE A 880 -9.61 11.56 26.78
C PHE A 880 -10.69 10.80 27.56
N SER A 881 -11.90 10.64 27.02
CA SER A 881 -12.93 9.77 27.64
C SER A 881 -12.52 8.29 27.60
N VAL A 882 -11.88 7.80 26.53
CA VAL A 882 -11.35 6.43 26.43
C VAL A 882 -10.17 6.23 27.40
N LEU A 883 -9.25 7.21 27.49
CA LEU A 883 -8.15 7.21 28.46
C LEU A 883 -8.67 7.15 29.92
N ASN A 884 -9.76 7.84 30.24
CA ASN A 884 -10.38 7.82 31.58
C ASN A 884 -11.27 6.58 31.83
N SER A 885 -11.71 5.89 30.78
CA SER A 885 -12.57 4.69 30.88
C SER A 885 -11.87 3.48 31.51
N GLY A 886 -10.53 3.45 31.55
CA GLY A 886 -9.72 2.31 32.03
C GLY A 886 -9.89 1.93 33.51
N HIS A 887 -10.70 2.65 34.30
CA HIS A 887 -10.93 2.38 35.72
C HIS A 887 -12.42 2.19 36.11
N ILE A 888 -13.34 2.06 35.16
CA ILE A 888 -14.73 1.71 35.46
C ILE A 888 -14.81 0.20 35.79
N LEU A 889 -14.82 -0.12 37.09
CA LEU A 889 -14.97 -1.48 37.61
C LEU A 889 -16.23 -2.17 37.08
N TYR A 890 -16.08 -3.44 36.70
CA TYR A 890 -17.17 -4.33 36.30
C TYR A 890 -18.32 -4.30 37.35
N ASN A 891 -19.56 -4.14 36.88
CA ASN A 891 -20.73 -3.94 37.74
C ASN A 891 -21.89 -4.89 37.36
N PHE A 892 -21.58 -6.18 37.38
CA PHE A 892 -22.49 -7.33 37.43
C PHE A 892 -21.87 -8.33 38.42
N GLN A 893 -22.67 -9.07 39.18
CA GLN A 893 -22.20 -9.87 40.32
C GLN A 893 -22.48 -11.36 40.16
N THR A 894 -23.50 -11.75 39.39
CA THR A 894 -23.98 -13.14 39.30
C THR A 894 -24.16 -13.57 37.85
N VAL A 895 -23.54 -14.69 37.47
CA VAL A 895 -23.62 -15.26 36.11
C VAL A 895 -23.98 -16.74 36.19
N LEU A 896 -24.88 -17.19 35.30
CA LEU A 896 -25.16 -18.60 35.08
C LEU A 896 -24.48 -19.08 33.78
N ILE A 897 -23.57 -20.04 33.88
CA ILE A 897 -23.01 -20.75 32.72
C ILE A 897 -23.83 -22.01 32.45
N ILE A 898 -24.22 -22.22 31.20
CA ILE A 898 -24.93 -23.40 30.72
C ILE A 898 -24.09 -24.00 29.58
N GLU A 899 -23.36 -25.08 29.85
CA GLU A 899 -22.37 -25.70 28.94
C GLU A 899 -22.28 -27.19 29.30
N ASP A 900 -22.40 -28.10 28.33
CA ASP A 900 -22.45 -29.55 28.60
C ASP A 900 -21.13 -30.10 29.14
N HIS A 901 -20.01 -29.52 28.71
CA HIS A 901 -18.68 -30.00 29.02
C HIS A 901 -18.12 -29.36 30.30
N GLU A 902 -18.10 -30.13 31.39
CA GLU A 902 -17.61 -29.71 32.72
C GLU A 902 -16.28 -28.93 32.68
N LEU A 903 -15.30 -29.38 31.89
CA LEU A 903 -13.98 -28.73 31.78
C LEU A 903 -14.03 -27.34 31.11
N GLN A 904 -14.88 -27.15 30.10
CA GLN A 904 -15.06 -25.84 29.48
C GLN A 904 -15.78 -24.88 30.45
N SER A 905 -16.85 -25.36 31.08
CA SER A 905 -17.61 -24.63 32.09
C SER A 905 -16.74 -24.21 33.28
N LEU A 906 -15.84 -25.09 33.74
CA LEU A 906 -14.88 -24.78 34.81
C LEU A 906 -13.87 -23.70 34.38
N ALA A 907 -13.31 -23.79 33.17
CA ALA A 907 -12.34 -22.81 32.68
C ALA A 907 -12.94 -21.40 32.58
N VAL A 908 -14.14 -21.25 32.01
CA VAL A 908 -14.84 -19.95 31.94
C VAL A 908 -15.20 -19.43 33.34
N LYS A 909 -15.58 -20.32 34.26
CA LYS A 909 -15.84 -19.98 35.66
C LYS A 909 -14.60 -19.45 36.39
N GLU A 910 -13.45 -20.10 36.28
CA GLU A 910 -12.23 -19.66 36.97
C GLU A 910 -11.85 -18.23 36.53
N GLN A 911 -11.92 -17.93 35.24
CA GLN A 911 -11.62 -16.59 34.71
C GLN A 911 -12.61 -15.50 35.18
N LEU A 912 -13.91 -15.82 35.30
CA LEU A 912 -14.91 -14.89 35.83
C LEU A 912 -14.77 -14.70 37.36
N VAL A 913 -14.41 -15.75 38.09
CA VAL A 913 -14.16 -15.69 39.54
C VAL A 913 -12.89 -14.89 39.85
N GLU A 914 -11.83 -14.99 39.04
CA GLU A 914 -10.65 -14.12 39.15
C GLU A 914 -10.99 -12.62 39.00
N LYS A 915 -12.03 -12.29 38.22
CA LYS A 915 -12.56 -10.92 38.05
C LYS A 915 -13.51 -10.49 39.19
N GLY A 916 -13.83 -11.39 40.13
CA GLY A 916 -14.67 -11.12 41.29
C GLY A 916 -16.17 -11.35 41.08
N ILE A 917 -16.56 -12.15 40.07
CA ILE A 917 -17.95 -12.45 39.72
C ILE A 917 -18.35 -13.82 40.30
N GLU A 918 -19.56 -13.93 40.85
CA GLU A 918 -20.13 -15.20 41.32
C GLU A 918 -20.74 -16.00 40.16
N VAL A 919 -20.41 -17.30 40.08
CA VAL A 919 -20.71 -18.13 38.89
C VAL A 919 -21.38 -19.45 39.26
N ALA A 920 -22.66 -19.56 38.90
CA ALA A 920 -23.38 -20.83 38.84
C ALA A 920 -23.11 -21.57 37.53
N GLN A 921 -23.26 -22.89 37.54
CA GLN A 921 -23.03 -23.76 36.40
C GLN A 921 -24.16 -24.79 36.29
N ALA A 922 -24.70 -24.97 35.10
CA ALA A 922 -25.61 -26.05 34.74
C ALA A 922 -25.05 -26.80 33.53
N PHE A 923 -25.17 -28.13 33.54
CA PHE A 923 -24.66 -29.01 32.48
C PHE A 923 -25.78 -29.60 31.62
N THR A 924 -27.03 -29.26 31.95
CA THR A 924 -28.25 -29.61 31.20
C THR A 924 -29.23 -28.43 31.19
N GLY A 925 -30.07 -28.34 30.17
CA GLY A 925 -31.06 -27.25 30.08
C GLY A 925 -32.18 -27.37 31.10
N GLN A 926 -32.55 -28.59 31.52
CA GLN A 926 -33.46 -28.80 32.65
C GLN A 926 -32.87 -28.31 33.99
N GLU A 927 -31.58 -28.51 34.23
CA GLU A 927 -30.89 -27.97 35.40
C GLU A 927 -30.83 -26.44 35.35
N ALA A 928 -30.51 -25.85 34.18
CA ALA A 928 -30.48 -24.41 33.98
C ALA A 928 -31.84 -23.73 34.25
N LEU A 929 -32.94 -24.28 33.71
CA LEU A 929 -34.29 -23.77 33.96
C LEU A 929 -34.63 -23.81 35.46
N LYS A 930 -34.26 -24.87 36.16
CA LYS A 930 -34.47 -24.98 37.60
C LYS A 930 -33.64 -23.95 38.38
N MET A 931 -32.38 -23.74 38.01
CA MET A 931 -31.53 -22.71 38.63
C MET A 931 -32.08 -21.30 38.40
N LEU A 932 -32.71 -21.02 37.26
CA LEU A 932 -33.40 -19.75 37.00
C LEU A 932 -34.69 -19.57 37.81
N GLU A 933 -35.40 -20.66 38.13
CA GLU A 933 -36.55 -20.60 39.05
C GLU A 933 -36.11 -20.28 40.49
N ASP A 934 -35.05 -20.97 40.96
CA ASP A 934 -34.50 -20.90 42.32
C ASP A 934 -33.65 -19.64 42.60
N GLN A 935 -32.91 -19.11 41.61
CA GLN A 935 -31.97 -17.98 41.75
C GLN A 935 -32.04 -16.98 40.58
N THR A 936 -31.80 -15.70 40.86
CA THR A 936 -31.68 -14.62 39.86
C THR A 936 -30.22 -14.40 39.46
N PHE A 937 -29.98 -14.14 38.16
CA PHE A 937 -28.65 -13.87 37.60
C PHE A 937 -28.65 -12.57 36.78
N ASP A 938 -27.52 -11.85 36.78
CA ASP A 938 -27.33 -10.63 35.99
C ASP A 938 -27.10 -10.92 34.49
N CYS A 939 -26.58 -12.11 34.16
CA CYS A 939 -26.31 -12.56 32.79
C CYS A 939 -26.32 -14.09 32.71
N ILE A 940 -26.70 -14.63 31.56
CA ILE A 940 -26.60 -16.05 31.23
C ILE A 940 -25.56 -16.23 30.12
N ILE A 941 -24.66 -17.19 30.26
CA ILE A 941 -23.74 -17.66 29.21
C ILE A 941 -24.24 -19.04 28.78
N LEU A 942 -24.54 -19.22 27.48
CA LEU A 942 -25.24 -20.39 26.96
C LEU A 942 -24.46 -21.01 25.78
N ASP A 943 -23.99 -22.24 25.93
CA ASP A 943 -23.67 -23.10 24.78
C ASP A 943 -24.96 -23.72 24.20
N LEU A 944 -24.92 -24.07 22.91
CA LEU A 944 -26.07 -24.58 22.17
C LEU A 944 -26.13 -26.11 22.06
N ASN A 945 -25.04 -26.81 22.36
CA ASN A 945 -24.90 -28.27 22.30
C ASN A 945 -25.21 -28.92 23.67
N LEU A 946 -26.43 -28.75 24.17
CA LEU A 946 -26.86 -29.36 25.43
C LEU A 946 -27.45 -30.77 25.21
N PRO A 947 -27.25 -31.73 26.14
CA PRO A 947 -27.52 -33.15 25.89
C PRO A 947 -28.98 -33.57 26.10
N ASP A 948 -29.81 -32.73 26.73
CA ASP A 948 -31.19 -33.05 27.13
C ASP A 948 -32.27 -32.24 26.39
N ILE A 949 -31.90 -31.06 25.87
CA ILE A 949 -32.73 -30.13 25.12
C ILE A 949 -31.82 -29.30 24.21
N SER A 950 -32.28 -28.89 23.02
CA SER A 950 -31.47 -28.00 22.19
C SER A 950 -31.29 -26.63 22.88
N GLY A 951 -30.11 -26.03 22.81
CA GLY A 951 -29.89 -24.71 23.42
C GLY A 951 -30.78 -23.60 22.82
N PHE A 952 -31.26 -23.79 21.58
CA PHE A 952 -32.26 -22.93 20.94
C PHE A 952 -33.64 -23.05 21.61
N ASP A 953 -34.12 -24.29 21.85
CA ASP A 953 -35.36 -24.53 22.59
C ASP A 953 -35.27 -24.02 24.03
N LEU A 954 -34.06 -24.03 24.62
CA LEU A 954 -33.79 -23.47 25.94
C LEU A 954 -33.82 -21.92 25.92
N LEU A 955 -33.17 -21.28 24.95
CA LEU A 955 -33.22 -19.84 24.73
C LEU A 955 -34.68 -19.36 24.57
N ASP A 956 -35.46 -20.04 23.73
CA ASP A 956 -36.89 -19.75 23.53
C ASP A 956 -37.68 -19.88 24.83
N ARG A 957 -37.44 -20.92 25.63
CA ARG A 957 -38.12 -21.12 26.93
C ARG A 957 -37.75 -20.05 27.95
N ILE A 958 -36.50 -19.62 28.00
CA ILE A 958 -36.04 -18.52 28.86
C ILE A 958 -36.71 -17.21 28.42
N LYS A 959 -36.69 -16.91 27.11
CA LYS A 959 -37.13 -15.61 26.59
C LYS A 959 -38.65 -15.47 26.42
N THR A 960 -39.38 -16.58 26.34
CA THR A 960 -40.86 -16.62 26.32
C THR A 960 -41.48 -16.45 27.73
N GLN A 961 -40.70 -16.52 28.80
CA GLN A 961 -41.18 -16.25 30.16
C GLN A 961 -40.89 -14.81 30.58
N ASP A 962 -41.95 -14.00 30.79
CA ASP A 962 -41.86 -12.57 31.17
C ASP A 962 -40.88 -12.26 32.33
N ARG A 963 -40.69 -13.21 33.27
CA ARG A 963 -39.77 -13.10 34.42
C ARG A 963 -38.28 -13.13 34.03
N PHE A 964 -37.94 -13.71 32.88
CA PHE A 964 -36.56 -13.91 32.42
C PHE A 964 -36.27 -13.25 31.06
N THR A 965 -37.28 -12.77 30.34
CA THR A 965 -37.11 -12.08 29.04
C THR A 965 -36.08 -10.94 29.10
N HIS A 966 -36.02 -10.20 30.21
CA HIS A 966 -35.11 -9.07 30.42
C HIS A 966 -33.68 -9.46 30.84
N ILE A 967 -33.36 -10.75 31.01
CA ILE A 967 -32.00 -11.19 31.36
C ILE A 967 -31.18 -11.29 30.06
N PRO A 968 -29.99 -10.66 29.98
CA PRO A 968 -29.13 -10.81 28.82
C PRO A 968 -28.60 -12.24 28.74
N VAL A 969 -28.73 -12.84 27.55
CA VAL A 969 -28.21 -14.15 27.22
C VAL A 969 -27.11 -13.96 26.20
N ILE A 970 -25.92 -14.46 26.52
CA ILE A 970 -24.73 -14.42 25.66
C ILE A 970 -24.44 -15.85 25.23
N ILE A 971 -24.51 -16.09 23.93
CA ILE A 971 -24.24 -17.42 23.38
C ILE A 971 -22.74 -17.61 23.21
N ASN A 972 -22.23 -18.76 23.68
CA ASN A 972 -20.82 -19.13 23.78
C ASN A 972 -20.60 -20.53 23.18
N THR A 973 -20.92 -20.71 21.90
CA THR A 973 -20.82 -22.02 21.25
C THR A 973 -19.60 -22.16 20.34
N ALA A 974 -19.14 -23.41 20.20
CA ALA A 974 -18.20 -23.86 19.18
C ALA A 974 -18.89 -24.56 18.00
N MET A 975 -20.22 -24.67 18.00
CA MET A 975 -20.97 -25.16 16.84
C MET A 975 -20.87 -24.16 15.68
N GLU A 976 -20.69 -24.66 14.46
CA GLU A 976 -20.97 -23.86 13.26
C GLU A 976 -22.49 -23.64 13.18
N LEU A 977 -22.89 -22.38 13.29
CA LEU A 977 -24.29 -21.97 13.26
C LEU A 977 -24.68 -21.62 11.82
N ASP A 978 -25.70 -22.31 11.30
CA ASP A 978 -26.26 -21.97 9.99
C ASP A 978 -27.10 -20.68 10.02
N GLN A 979 -27.42 -20.22 8.83
CA GLN A 979 -28.07 -18.94 8.57
C GLN A 979 -29.46 -18.81 9.21
N ASP A 980 -30.21 -19.90 9.38
CA ASP A 980 -31.48 -19.94 10.11
C ASP A 980 -31.25 -19.89 11.63
N LYS A 981 -30.31 -20.70 12.14
CA LYS A 981 -29.96 -20.73 13.58
C LYS A 981 -29.48 -19.37 14.08
N ILE A 982 -28.65 -18.65 13.32
CA ILE A 982 -28.21 -17.30 13.67
C ILE A 982 -29.41 -16.33 13.72
N ALA A 983 -30.35 -16.42 12.77
CA ALA A 983 -31.56 -15.59 12.79
C ALA A 983 -32.48 -15.91 13.98
N HIS A 984 -32.62 -17.19 14.33
CA HIS A 984 -33.37 -17.64 15.51
C HIS A 984 -32.75 -17.14 16.82
N ILE A 985 -31.42 -17.12 16.91
CA ILE A 985 -30.66 -16.54 18.02
C ILE A 985 -30.90 -15.02 18.12
N MET A 986 -30.68 -14.29 17.04
CA MET A 986 -30.81 -12.82 16.95
C MET A 986 -32.20 -12.30 17.33
N LYS A 987 -33.24 -13.15 17.22
CA LYS A 987 -34.61 -12.85 17.64
C LYS A 987 -34.77 -12.69 19.16
N TYR A 988 -33.88 -13.26 19.96
CA TYR A 988 -34.04 -13.40 21.41
C TYR A 988 -32.77 -13.11 22.25
N SER A 989 -31.57 -13.26 21.70
CA SER A 989 -30.32 -12.83 22.35
C SER A 989 -29.89 -11.46 21.86
N GLU A 990 -29.57 -10.56 22.77
CA GLU A 990 -29.12 -9.20 22.45
C GLU A 990 -27.60 -9.12 22.14
N ALA A 991 -26.88 -10.23 22.34
CA ALA A 991 -25.49 -10.44 21.93
C ALA A 991 -25.19 -11.93 21.68
N MET A 992 -24.20 -12.21 20.82
CA MET A 992 -23.69 -13.55 20.51
C MET A 992 -22.16 -13.48 20.43
N VAL A 993 -21.46 -14.41 21.11
CA VAL A 993 -19.99 -14.49 21.15
C VAL A 993 -19.56 -15.83 20.55
N LEU A 994 -19.24 -15.83 19.27
CA LEU A 994 -18.77 -17.03 18.55
C LEU A 994 -17.37 -17.44 19.03
N LYS A 995 -17.19 -18.69 19.49
CA LYS A 995 -15.87 -19.24 19.86
C LYS A 995 -14.98 -19.36 18.61
N SER A 996 -14.24 -18.29 18.27
CA SER A 996 -13.08 -18.40 17.37
C SER A 996 -11.90 -19.06 18.08
N ASN A 997 -11.02 -19.75 17.34
CA ASN A 997 -9.97 -20.63 17.88
C ASN A 997 -8.82 -19.95 18.67
N LYS A 998 -9.02 -18.74 19.24
CA LYS A 998 -8.07 -18.07 20.15
C LYS A 998 -8.78 -17.32 21.30
N SER A 999 -8.43 -17.72 22.53
CA SER A 999 -8.61 -17.05 23.83
C SER A 999 -10.03 -16.70 24.30
N ASN A 1000 -10.47 -17.37 25.37
CA ASN A 1000 -11.67 -17.06 26.15
C ASN A 1000 -11.67 -15.63 26.71
N ASP A 1001 -10.50 -15.02 26.90
CA ASP A 1001 -10.32 -13.68 27.49
C ASP A 1001 -11.20 -12.61 26.81
N ARG A 1002 -11.40 -12.76 25.49
CA ARG A 1002 -12.25 -11.89 24.67
C ARG A 1002 -13.71 -11.87 25.14
N LEU A 1003 -14.24 -13.01 25.59
CA LEU A 1003 -15.62 -13.13 26.04
C LEU A 1003 -15.89 -12.24 27.26
N ILE A 1004 -14.96 -12.13 28.21
CA ILE A 1004 -15.16 -11.31 29.42
C ILE A 1004 -15.19 -9.82 29.06
N ASP A 1005 -14.31 -9.36 28.17
CA ASP A 1005 -14.29 -7.95 27.75
C ASP A 1005 -15.48 -7.62 26.84
N GLU A 1006 -15.94 -8.54 25.98
CA GLU A 1006 -17.13 -8.39 25.15
C GLU A 1006 -18.43 -8.37 25.99
N VAL A 1007 -18.59 -9.28 26.97
CA VAL A 1007 -19.66 -9.25 28.00
C VAL A 1007 -19.71 -7.88 28.70
N SER A 1008 -18.54 -7.34 29.03
CA SER A 1008 -18.42 -6.12 29.84
C SER A 1008 -18.63 -4.83 29.05
N LEU A 1009 -18.21 -4.79 27.79
CA LEU A 1009 -18.59 -3.75 26.83
C LEU A 1009 -20.10 -3.74 26.59
N PHE A 1010 -20.68 -4.93 26.41
CA PHE A 1010 -22.11 -5.10 26.17
C PHE A 1010 -22.98 -4.62 27.35
N MET A 1011 -22.69 -5.06 28.57
CA MET A 1011 -23.45 -4.63 29.77
C MET A 1011 -23.34 -3.12 30.04
N ASN A 1012 -22.22 -2.49 29.69
CA ASN A 1012 -22.06 -1.03 29.75
C ASN A 1012 -22.82 -0.29 28.63
N LYS A 1013 -23.06 -0.93 27.48
CA LYS A 1013 -23.88 -0.38 26.38
C LYS A 1013 -25.36 -0.39 26.76
N LEU A 1014 -25.88 -1.50 27.30
CA LEU A 1014 -27.27 -1.61 27.79
C LEU A 1014 -27.57 -0.57 28.87
N LYS A 1015 -26.73 -0.45 29.91
CA LYS A 1015 -26.94 0.51 31.02
C LYS A 1015 -26.86 2.00 30.59
N LYS A 1016 -26.41 2.31 29.37
CA LYS A 1016 -26.53 3.65 28.78
C LYS A 1016 -27.89 3.92 28.12
N GLN A 1017 -28.62 2.89 27.67
CA GLN A 1017 -29.95 3.08 27.04
C GLN A 1017 -31.05 3.35 28.08
N ASP A 1018 -31.03 2.67 29.24
CA ASP A 1018 -32.02 2.89 30.32
C ASP A 1018 -32.04 4.32 30.89
N ASN A 1019 -30.92 5.04 30.81
CA ASN A 1019 -30.81 6.41 31.35
C ASN A 1019 -31.50 7.48 30.47
N PHE A 1020 -32.10 7.13 29.33
CA PHE A 1020 -32.82 8.06 28.46
C PHE A 1020 -34.33 8.17 28.75
N GLN A 1021 -34.70 8.32 30.04
CA GLN A 1021 -36.05 8.77 30.42
C GLN A 1021 -36.04 10.05 31.27
N THR A 1022 -36.99 10.94 30.97
CA THR A 1022 -37.41 12.12 31.74
C THR A 1022 -36.52 13.38 31.77
N VAL A 1023 -36.35 14.03 30.61
CA VAL A 1023 -36.35 15.51 30.57
C VAL A 1023 -37.38 16.01 29.56
N LYS A 1024 -38.44 16.67 30.04
CA LYS A 1024 -39.39 17.42 29.20
C LYS A 1024 -38.93 18.87 29.10
N GLY A 1025 -38.26 19.24 28.01
CA GLY A 1025 -37.88 20.61 27.65
C GLY A 1025 -38.31 20.94 26.22
N THR A 1026 -38.77 22.16 25.95
CA THR A 1026 -39.54 22.47 24.74
C THR A 1026 -38.83 23.40 23.74
N SER A 1027 -38.56 22.90 22.54
CA SER A 1027 -38.77 23.67 21.29
C SER A 1027 -39.00 22.72 20.10
N LYS A 1028 -39.60 23.22 19.02
CA LYS A 1028 -39.94 22.49 17.78
C LYS A 1028 -38.86 22.81 16.73
N THR A 1029 -38.23 21.92 15.96
CA THR A 1029 -38.63 20.65 15.32
C THR A 1029 -39.65 20.78 14.19
N LYS A 1030 -39.23 20.49 12.96
CA LYS A 1030 -40.16 20.22 11.82
C LYS A 1030 -39.61 19.33 10.69
N THR A 1031 -38.31 19.03 10.66
CA THR A 1031 -37.66 18.21 9.61
C THR A 1031 -37.36 16.77 10.04
N VAL A 1032 -36.94 16.55 11.28
CA VAL A 1032 -36.48 15.22 11.78
C VAL A 1032 -37.56 14.13 11.70
N SER A 1033 -38.79 14.46 12.13
CA SER A 1033 -39.92 13.52 12.28
C SER A 1033 -40.49 12.90 11.00
N THR A 1034 -39.80 13.06 9.88
CA THR A 1034 -40.15 12.53 8.55
C THR A 1034 -39.20 11.42 8.12
N ILE A 1035 -37.92 11.48 8.53
CA ILE A 1035 -36.91 10.47 8.21
C ILE A 1035 -37.21 9.18 8.99
N GLU A 1036 -37.40 9.30 10.30
CA GLU A 1036 -37.82 8.23 11.21
C GLU A 1036 -39.05 7.46 10.70
N LYS A 1037 -39.99 8.15 10.02
CA LYS A 1037 -41.23 7.55 9.51
C LYS A 1037 -41.11 6.81 8.19
N ALA A 1038 -40.07 7.09 7.40
CA ALA A 1038 -39.83 6.42 6.13
C ALA A 1038 -38.98 5.14 6.29
N LEU A 1039 -38.13 5.10 7.31
CA LEU A 1039 -37.16 4.03 7.55
C LEU A 1039 -37.63 2.98 8.58
N LYS A 1040 -38.48 3.37 9.55
CA LYS A 1040 -38.98 2.47 10.59
C LYS A 1040 -39.70 1.24 10.04
N GLY A 1041 -39.22 0.06 10.41
CA GLY A 1041 -39.76 -1.23 10.02
C GLY A 1041 -39.35 -1.72 8.62
N LYS A 1042 -38.46 -1.00 7.93
CA LYS A 1042 -37.85 -1.45 6.66
C LYS A 1042 -36.76 -2.49 6.92
N THR A 1043 -36.61 -3.45 6.01
CA THR A 1043 -35.58 -4.49 6.13
C THR A 1043 -34.44 -4.25 5.15
N ILE A 1044 -33.23 -4.03 5.64
CA ILE A 1044 -32.02 -3.76 4.83
C ILE A 1044 -31.04 -4.91 4.97
N LEU A 1045 -30.54 -5.41 3.83
CA LEU A 1045 -29.48 -6.41 3.76
C LEU A 1045 -28.11 -5.73 3.59
N ILE A 1046 -27.24 -5.82 4.58
CA ILE A 1046 -25.88 -5.25 4.51
C ILE A 1046 -24.90 -6.36 4.09
N THR A 1047 -24.20 -6.16 2.97
CA THR A 1047 -23.19 -7.06 2.41
C THR A 1047 -21.83 -6.34 2.40
N ASP A 1048 -20.86 -6.78 3.20
CA ASP A 1048 -19.50 -6.21 3.31
C ASP A 1048 -18.56 -7.29 3.85
N ASP A 1049 -17.28 -7.35 3.45
CA ASP A 1049 -16.36 -8.41 3.95
C ASP A 1049 -15.69 -8.09 5.28
N ASP A 1050 -15.65 -6.80 5.64
CA ASP A 1050 -15.15 -6.36 6.92
C ASP A 1050 -16.30 -6.27 7.93
N MET A 1051 -16.35 -7.20 8.87
CA MET A 1051 -17.31 -7.19 9.98
C MET A 1051 -17.35 -5.85 10.74
N ARG A 1052 -16.28 -5.03 10.69
CA ARG A 1052 -16.25 -3.69 11.28
C ARG A 1052 -17.10 -2.68 10.50
N ASN A 1053 -17.11 -2.77 9.16
CA ASN A 1053 -18.00 -1.99 8.30
C ASN A 1053 -19.45 -2.42 8.54
N ILE A 1054 -19.72 -3.74 8.55
CA ILE A 1054 -21.04 -4.28 8.88
C ILE A 1054 -21.51 -3.74 10.23
N PHE A 1055 -20.68 -3.85 11.28
CA PHE A 1055 -21.04 -3.43 12.63
C PHE A 1055 -21.25 -1.91 12.75
N ALA A 1056 -20.46 -1.09 12.04
CA ALA A 1056 -20.60 0.36 12.02
C ALA A 1056 -21.89 0.80 11.31
N LEU A 1057 -22.14 0.26 10.10
CA LEU A 1057 -23.36 0.54 9.34
C LEU A 1057 -24.60 0.02 10.06
N SER A 1058 -24.54 -1.19 10.60
CA SER A 1058 -25.63 -1.78 11.38
C SER A 1058 -25.94 -0.94 12.62
N SER A 1059 -24.93 -0.58 13.43
CA SER A 1059 -25.11 0.27 14.60
C SER A 1059 -25.66 1.66 14.27
N ALA A 1060 -25.30 2.24 13.11
CA ALA A 1060 -25.80 3.54 12.68
C ALA A 1060 -27.25 3.49 12.18
N LEU A 1061 -27.64 2.41 11.49
CA LEU A 1061 -28.98 2.26 10.91
C LEU A 1061 -30.02 1.71 11.91
N GLN A 1062 -29.61 0.88 12.86
CA GLN A 1062 -30.50 0.29 13.88
C GLN A 1062 -31.16 1.36 14.78
N VAL A 1063 -30.56 2.54 14.92
CA VAL A 1063 -31.12 3.71 15.62
C VAL A 1063 -32.43 4.20 14.99
N TYR A 1064 -32.71 3.88 13.72
CA TYR A 1064 -33.88 4.32 12.97
C TYR A 1064 -35.00 3.26 12.87
N ASP A 1065 -35.00 2.27 13.77
CA ASP A 1065 -35.92 1.10 13.76
C ASP A 1065 -35.89 0.31 12.44
N ILE A 1066 -34.74 0.24 11.78
CA ILE A 1066 -34.50 -0.57 10.58
C ILE A 1066 -34.21 -2.02 11.02
N ASN A 1067 -34.87 -3.00 10.40
CA ASN A 1067 -34.50 -4.40 10.54
C ASN A 1067 -33.27 -4.67 9.67
N ILE A 1068 -32.23 -5.29 10.22
CA ILE A 1068 -30.95 -5.47 9.51
C ILE A 1068 -30.67 -6.95 9.32
N VAL A 1069 -30.59 -7.36 8.06
CA VAL A 1069 -30.07 -8.66 7.64
C VAL A 1069 -28.60 -8.45 7.27
N ILE A 1070 -27.74 -9.39 7.63
CA ILE A 1070 -26.29 -9.30 7.46
C ILE A 1070 -25.83 -10.39 6.51
N ALA A 1071 -24.80 -10.08 5.72
CA ALA A 1071 -23.96 -11.07 5.08
C ALA A 1071 -22.52 -10.58 4.97
N ASN A 1072 -21.58 -11.49 5.19
CA ASN A 1072 -20.13 -11.25 5.24
C ASN A 1072 -19.48 -11.35 3.86
N ASN A 1073 -20.23 -11.86 2.89
CA ASN A 1073 -20.11 -11.60 1.47
C ASN A 1073 -21.41 -12.17 0.83
N GLY A 1074 -21.41 -12.56 -0.43
CA GLY A 1074 -22.62 -12.36 -1.23
C GLY A 1074 -23.53 -13.54 -1.53
N ARG A 1075 -23.12 -14.82 -1.41
CA ARG A 1075 -24.07 -15.94 -1.60
C ARG A 1075 -24.91 -16.10 -0.36
N GLU A 1076 -24.34 -15.87 0.82
CA GLU A 1076 -25.03 -15.51 2.04
C GLU A 1076 -26.05 -14.38 1.77
N ALA A 1077 -25.69 -13.29 1.05
CA ALA A 1077 -26.68 -12.29 0.61
C ALA A 1077 -27.45 -12.60 -0.70
N LEU A 1078 -27.53 -13.86 -1.11
CA LEU A 1078 -28.44 -14.42 -2.13
C LEU A 1078 -29.38 -15.43 -1.46
N GLU A 1079 -28.80 -16.36 -0.71
CA GLU A 1079 -29.41 -17.23 0.29
C GLU A 1079 -30.32 -16.38 1.19
N LYS A 1080 -29.82 -15.30 1.82
CA LYS A 1080 -30.67 -14.36 2.58
C LYS A 1080 -31.75 -13.64 1.77
N LEU A 1081 -31.61 -13.45 0.46
CA LEU A 1081 -32.69 -12.92 -0.38
C LEU A 1081 -33.77 -13.99 -0.67
N GLU A 1082 -33.36 -15.25 -0.80
CA GLU A 1082 -34.22 -16.41 -1.04
C GLU A 1082 -34.94 -16.87 0.25
N GLU A 1083 -34.22 -16.93 1.37
CA GLU A 1083 -34.71 -17.17 2.75
C GLU A 1083 -35.67 -16.06 3.23
N THR A 1084 -35.29 -14.78 3.07
CA THR A 1084 -36.06 -13.67 3.64
C THR A 1084 -37.13 -13.20 2.65
N GLU A 1085 -38.41 -13.43 2.96
CA GLU A 1085 -39.53 -13.05 2.08
C GLU A 1085 -39.59 -11.54 1.77
N THR A 1086 -39.14 -10.69 2.71
CA THR A 1086 -39.18 -9.22 2.58
C THR A 1086 -37.85 -8.56 2.99
N ILE A 1087 -37.05 -8.22 1.99
CA ILE A 1087 -35.95 -7.24 2.08
C ILE A 1087 -36.32 -6.07 1.18
N ASP A 1088 -36.22 -4.85 1.71
CA ASP A 1088 -36.59 -3.61 1.01
C ASP A 1088 -35.41 -2.97 0.27
N LEU A 1089 -34.16 -3.21 0.69
CA LEU A 1089 -32.94 -2.64 0.09
C LEU A 1089 -31.68 -3.46 0.46
N VAL A 1090 -30.66 -3.43 -0.39
CA VAL A 1090 -29.33 -4.03 -0.14
C VAL A 1090 -28.24 -2.94 -0.12
N LEU A 1091 -27.35 -2.97 0.88
CA LEU A 1091 -26.04 -2.30 0.83
C LEU A 1091 -24.98 -3.32 0.43
N MET A 1092 -24.05 -2.95 -0.45
CA MET A 1092 -23.18 -3.90 -1.14
C MET A 1092 -21.76 -3.37 -1.33
N ASP A 1093 -20.77 -3.85 -0.57
CA ASP A 1093 -19.37 -3.56 -0.90
C ASP A 1093 -18.95 -4.20 -2.24
N ILE A 1094 -18.02 -3.53 -2.91
CA ILE A 1094 -17.45 -3.95 -4.19
C ILE A 1094 -16.30 -4.94 -3.99
N MET A 1095 -15.48 -4.77 -2.96
CA MET A 1095 -14.17 -5.43 -2.85
C MET A 1095 -14.15 -6.67 -1.95
N MET A 1096 -15.21 -7.49 -2.03
CA MET A 1096 -15.40 -8.69 -1.21
C MET A 1096 -14.68 -9.93 -1.79
N PRO A 1097 -14.27 -10.91 -0.95
CA PRO A 1097 -13.53 -12.08 -1.39
C PRO A 1097 -14.43 -13.18 -1.96
N GLU A 1098 -13.79 -14.18 -2.58
CA GLU A 1098 -14.34 -15.44 -3.12
C GLU A 1098 -15.25 -15.29 -4.34
N MET A 1099 -16.01 -14.20 -4.42
CA MET A 1099 -16.67 -13.67 -5.61
C MET A 1099 -16.99 -12.22 -5.27
N ASP A 1100 -16.65 -11.25 -6.13
CA ASP A 1100 -16.60 -9.84 -5.72
C ASP A 1100 -17.94 -9.09 -5.86
N GLY A 1101 -18.00 -7.83 -5.45
CA GLY A 1101 -19.22 -7.01 -5.50
C GLY A 1101 -19.58 -6.45 -6.87
N TYR A 1102 -18.75 -6.61 -7.89
CA TYR A 1102 -19.20 -6.57 -9.30
C TYR A 1102 -19.68 -7.95 -9.77
N GLU A 1103 -19.08 -9.03 -9.26
CA GLU A 1103 -19.64 -10.38 -9.31
C GLU A 1103 -20.83 -10.58 -8.32
N ALA A 1104 -21.41 -9.45 -7.88
CA ALA A 1104 -22.73 -9.37 -7.27
C ALA A 1104 -23.83 -8.91 -8.24
N MET A 1105 -23.59 -8.94 -9.57
CA MET A 1105 -24.51 -8.34 -10.56
C MET A 1105 -24.62 -8.97 -12.03
N GLN A 1106 -24.51 -10.31 -12.30
CA GLN A 1106 -24.87 -11.07 -13.58
C GLN A 1106 -25.79 -12.41 -13.53
N THR A 1107 -26.59 -12.74 -12.46
CA THR A 1107 -27.47 -13.95 -12.18
C THR A 1107 -28.52 -13.93 -10.96
N ILE A 1108 -28.68 -12.91 -10.07
CA ILE A 1108 -29.82 -12.72 -9.12
C ILE A 1108 -31.11 -12.20 -9.77
N ARG A 1109 -31.11 -11.01 -10.40
CA ARG A 1109 -32.33 -10.18 -10.53
C ARG A 1109 -33.28 -10.58 -11.70
N GLU A 1110 -32.85 -11.40 -12.66
CA GLU A 1110 -33.72 -12.19 -13.57
C GLU A 1110 -33.99 -13.60 -13.02
N GLN A 1111 -33.50 -13.95 -11.81
CA GLN A 1111 -34.49 -14.34 -10.80
C GLN A 1111 -35.44 -13.13 -10.60
N LYS A 1112 -36.46 -13.11 -11.45
CA LYS A 1112 -37.44 -12.02 -11.66
C LYS A 1112 -38.09 -11.49 -10.38
N LYS A 1113 -38.03 -12.26 -9.27
CA LYS A 1113 -38.43 -11.84 -7.90
C LYS A 1113 -37.75 -10.52 -7.51
N TYR A 1114 -36.44 -10.37 -7.71
CA TYR A 1114 -35.69 -9.20 -7.25
C TYR A 1114 -35.52 -8.10 -8.32
N LYS A 1115 -36.33 -8.13 -9.38
CA LYS A 1115 -36.24 -7.18 -10.52
C LYS A 1115 -36.54 -5.71 -10.20
N LYS A 1116 -36.82 -5.40 -8.94
CA LYS A 1116 -37.07 -4.03 -8.45
C LYS A 1116 -36.40 -3.71 -7.12
N LEU A 1117 -35.63 -4.65 -6.56
CA LEU A 1117 -34.98 -4.46 -5.27
C LEU A 1117 -33.88 -3.39 -5.38
N PRO A 1118 -33.90 -2.31 -4.58
CA PRO A 1118 -32.81 -1.35 -4.51
C PRO A 1118 -31.51 -1.99 -4.02
N ILE A 1119 -30.40 -1.71 -4.70
CA ILE A 1119 -29.03 -2.05 -4.26
C ILE A 1119 -28.17 -0.78 -4.29
N ILE A 1120 -27.54 -0.42 -3.18
CA ILE A 1120 -26.56 0.68 -3.11
C ILE A 1120 -25.16 0.06 -2.96
N ALA A 1121 -24.29 0.32 -3.93
CA ALA A 1121 -22.90 -0.13 -3.89
C ALA A 1121 -22.04 0.73 -2.95
N LEU A 1122 -21.08 0.14 -2.26
CA LEU A 1122 -20.10 0.82 -1.42
C LEU A 1122 -18.72 0.67 -2.09
N THR A 1123 -18.04 1.78 -2.41
CA THR A 1123 -16.79 1.76 -3.18
C THR A 1123 -15.60 2.33 -2.42
N ALA A 1124 -14.45 1.64 -2.42
CA ALA A 1124 -13.19 2.19 -1.94
C ALA A 1124 -12.56 3.25 -2.88
N LYS A 1125 -13.20 3.53 -4.04
CA LYS A 1125 -12.77 4.53 -5.03
C LYS A 1125 -13.92 5.41 -5.51
N ALA A 1126 -13.79 6.71 -5.29
CA ALA A 1126 -14.65 7.72 -5.92
C ALA A 1126 -14.17 8.08 -7.35
N MET A 1127 -13.85 7.06 -8.16
CA MET A 1127 -13.47 7.21 -9.57
C MET A 1127 -14.69 6.91 -10.46
N LYS A 1128 -14.95 7.75 -11.46
CA LYS A 1128 -16.12 7.68 -12.35
C LYS A 1128 -16.42 6.27 -12.87
N ASN A 1129 -15.41 5.62 -13.45
CA ASN A 1129 -15.56 4.31 -14.10
C ASN A 1129 -15.94 3.20 -13.11
N ASP A 1130 -15.79 3.40 -11.80
CA ASP A 1130 -16.25 2.44 -10.79
C ASP A 1130 -17.76 2.65 -10.48
N ARG A 1131 -18.30 3.87 -10.59
CA ARG A 1131 -19.77 4.10 -10.59
C ARG A 1131 -20.43 3.47 -11.82
N GLU A 1132 -19.86 3.72 -13.01
CA GLU A 1132 -20.42 3.19 -14.27
C GLU A 1132 -20.54 1.66 -14.18
N LYS A 1133 -19.47 0.96 -13.78
CA LYS A 1133 -19.51 -0.49 -13.51
C LYS A 1133 -20.53 -0.90 -12.45
N CYS A 1134 -20.69 -0.14 -11.35
CA CYS A 1134 -21.71 -0.46 -10.34
C CYS A 1134 -23.10 -0.52 -10.97
N ILE A 1135 -23.47 0.51 -11.72
CA ILE A 1135 -24.82 0.63 -12.31
C ILE A 1135 -25.00 -0.34 -13.50
N GLU A 1136 -23.99 -0.48 -14.37
CA GLU A 1136 -23.99 -1.42 -15.50
C GLU A 1136 -24.18 -2.86 -15.05
N ALA A 1137 -23.43 -3.26 -14.01
CA ALA A 1137 -23.59 -4.57 -13.44
C ALA A 1137 -25.02 -4.67 -12.85
N GLY A 1138 -25.42 -3.75 -11.96
CA GLY A 1138 -26.83 -3.70 -11.53
C GLY A 1138 -27.17 -2.98 -10.22
N ALA A 1139 -26.35 -2.04 -9.75
CA ALA A 1139 -26.68 -1.19 -8.62
C ALA A 1139 -27.75 -0.16 -9.00
N ASN A 1140 -28.55 0.25 -8.04
CA ASN A 1140 -29.44 1.40 -8.15
C ASN A 1140 -28.68 2.71 -7.89
N ASP A 1141 -27.67 2.66 -7.01
CA ASP A 1141 -26.94 3.82 -6.53
C ASP A 1141 -25.57 3.44 -5.93
N TYR A 1142 -24.77 4.40 -5.48
CA TYR A 1142 -23.44 4.13 -4.89
C TYR A 1142 -22.98 5.16 -3.85
N ILE A 1143 -22.15 4.74 -2.90
CA ILE A 1143 -21.52 5.58 -1.87
C ILE A 1143 -20.02 5.27 -1.79
N ALA A 1144 -19.17 6.28 -1.61
CA ALA A 1144 -17.75 6.09 -1.37
C ALA A 1144 -17.47 5.71 0.11
N LYS A 1145 -16.54 4.79 0.33
CA LYS A 1145 -15.96 4.49 1.66
C LYS A 1145 -14.86 5.53 1.98
N PRO A 1146 -14.75 6.04 3.23
CA PRO A 1146 -15.61 5.77 4.38
C PRO A 1146 -17.01 6.36 4.19
N VAL A 1147 -18.04 5.59 4.59
CA VAL A 1147 -19.44 5.92 4.32
C VAL A 1147 -19.91 7.09 5.21
N ASP A 1148 -20.36 8.16 4.57
CA ASP A 1148 -21.08 9.25 5.22
C ASP A 1148 -22.51 8.78 5.58
N ILE A 1149 -22.87 8.90 6.86
CA ILE A 1149 -24.16 8.41 7.39
C ILE A 1149 -25.33 9.33 7.00
N ASP A 1150 -25.12 10.64 6.88
CA ASP A 1150 -26.19 11.58 6.44
C ASP A 1150 -26.44 11.44 4.93
N GLN A 1151 -25.40 11.14 4.14
CA GLN A 1151 -25.54 10.73 2.74
C GLN A 1151 -26.31 9.41 2.63
N LEU A 1152 -25.89 8.38 3.38
CA LEU A 1152 -26.55 7.07 3.39
C LEU A 1152 -28.02 7.17 3.76
N LEU A 1153 -28.36 7.83 4.87
CA LEU A 1153 -29.77 8.02 5.31
C LEU A 1153 -30.59 8.80 4.28
N SER A 1154 -29.98 9.75 3.57
CA SER A 1154 -30.66 10.49 2.50
C SER A 1154 -30.98 9.60 1.29
N MET A 1155 -30.10 8.67 0.93
CA MET A 1155 -30.29 7.72 -0.17
C MET A 1155 -31.26 6.60 0.23
N LEU A 1156 -31.13 6.05 1.44
CA LEU A 1156 -32.10 5.12 2.01
C LEU A 1156 -33.52 5.71 1.98
N ARG A 1157 -33.68 6.99 2.36
CA ARG A 1157 -34.97 7.68 2.26
C ARG A 1157 -35.49 7.75 0.81
N VAL A 1158 -34.64 7.92 -0.19
CA VAL A 1158 -35.04 7.99 -1.61
C VAL A 1158 -35.47 6.61 -2.14
N TRP A 1159 -34.82 5.54 -1.70
CA TRP A 1159 -35.07 4.19 -2.20
C TRP A 1159 -36.10 3.39 -1.38
N LEU A 1160 -36.50 3.86 -0.20
CA LEU A 1160 -37.44 3.19 0.72
C LEU A 1160 -38.80 3.90 0.90
N SER A 1161 -38.98 5.13 0.39
CA SER A 1161 -40.20 5.96 0.54
C SER A 1161 -41.35 5.60 -0.39
#